data_AF-A0A956UBQ9-F1
#
_entry.id   AF-A0A956UBQ9-F1
#
_cell.length_a   1.000
_cell.length_b   1.000
_cell.length_c   1.000
_cell.angle_alpha   90.00
_cell.angle_beta   90.00
_cell.angle_gamma   90.00
#
_symmetry.space_group_name_H-M   'P 1'
#
loop_
_entity.id
_entity.type
_entity.pdbx_description
1 polymer ?
#
loop_
_entity_poly.entity_id
_entity_poly.type
_entity_poly.pdbx_seq_one_letter_code
_entity_poly.pdbx_strand_id
1 'polypeptide(L)'
;VPNYYGDRKHAAYKVLATFPQLPPQFATVLWEVALGESKSDRPLAQAALQAVPDKVPTVSKALKDGRQAVRAAAAEWLGRLNDQAAIKPLKESIKKEKSEVAKAAMLQALENLGAEIDEFLDREKLLKEAEKGLTKKLPKGMEWVPLENLPTVRWADSGEPVSSDILKWWVVQGIQLKSAECSPLLKRYLGMCKKADAVAFAQYILSSWISHDTATVNPEDAAARAERDADQNWNSSLSYMKDYYRKNYASKELLYQDLFKQYSSELLGTATAQKGMLAIVSAAGDDECAKKCEKYIRKWYGQRLSQCKALVTVLASIESTLALQILLSLANRFRTKGIKDLAREYVDAIADSQGWTLDELADRTVPDGGFARPLDENEEPIEGSEAVLELDFGPRQFLVKLDDRLVPVLTNKEDGKVLKNLPAPGKNDDEEKAKEAKKEFSDAKKIIKEMVKRQTERLYEAMCTQRIWTFRDWKLYLAEHPIVGRLCTRLIWAAREKPDEDGAEGRLLSTFRLLEDGSLTDSSDEAVELKDDDLISLVHSCKLDADTEATWKKHLEDYDVEPLFNQFDRPVYKLADGNEPQFDVVDFVGHMLTVFKLRTKATKLGYTRGAAEDGGCFYRYHKPFPSLGIQAVIDFSGSMLPEEDGPCALKELSFTALSESGYSWLPAKIDLDSVPAVLLTECYNDLKQIAAEGSGYKENWESSCLF
;
A
#
# COMPACT_ATOMS: atom_id res chain seq x y z
N VAL A 1 13.75 2.30 -30.65
CA VAL A 1 15.06 2.75 -30.14
C VAL A 1 14.84 3.25 -28.72
N PRO A 2 15.22 2.49 -27.68
CA PRO A 2 14.93 2.84 -26.29
C PRO A 2 15.66 4.13 -25.87
N ASN A 3 15.10 4.82 -24.89
CA ASN A 3 15.47 6.15 -24.41
C ASN A 3 16.83 6.18 -23.66
N TYR A 4 17.90 5.75 -24.33
CA TYR A 4 19.28 5.67 -23.83
C TYR A 4 19.82 7.03 -23.31
N TYR A 5 19.20 8.13 -23.75
CA TYR A 5 19.56 9.48 -23.35
C TYR A 5 18.89 9.94 -22.03
N GLY A 6 17.71 9.38 -21.69
CA GLY A 6 17.01 9.71 -20.44
C GLY A 6 17.80 9.29 -19.20
N ASP A 7 18.25 8.03 -19.17
CA ASP A 7 19.04 7.49 -18.05
C ASP A 7 20.38 8.20 -17.89
N ARG A 8 21.07 8.53 -19.00
CA ARG A 8 22.34 9.28 -18.96
C ARG A 8 22.16 10.70 -18.43
N LYS A 9 21.06 11.37 -18.80
CA LYS A 9 20.74 12.72 -18.34
C LYS A 9 20.40 12.75 -16.85
N HIS A 10 19.64 11.78 -16.35
CA HIS A 10 19.33 11.65 -14.93
C HIS A 10 20.55 11.29 -14.10
N ALA A 11 21.39 10.36 -14.59
CA ALA A 11 22.68 10.06 -13.97
C ALA A 11 23.57 11.31 -13.88
N ALA A 12 23.62 12.14 -14.94
CA ALA A 12 24.39 13.38 -14.92
C ALA A 12 23.93 14.35 -13.82
N TYR A 13 22.63 14.52 -13.60
CA TYR A 13 22.13 15.35 -12.49
C TYR A 13 22.49 14.79 -11.12
N LYS A 14 22.36 13.47 -10.92
CA LYS A 14 22.78 12.81 -9.67
C LYS A 14 24.26 13.03 -9.40
N VAL A 15 25.11 12.87 -10.42
CA VAL A 15 26.56 13.15 -10.31
C VAL A 15 26.81 14.61 -9.99
N LEU A 16 26.16 15.56 -10.67
CA LEU A 16 26.30 16.99 -10.37
C LEU A 16 25.89 17.35 -8.93
N ALA A 17 24.89 16.67 -8.38
CA ALA A 17 24.46 16.85 -6.99
C ALA A 17 25.48 16.34 -5.95
N THR A 18 26.43 15.49 -6.34
CA THR A 18 27.50 15.01 -5.43
C THR A 18 28.65 16.01 -5.29
N PHE A 19 28.75 17.03 -6.15
CA PHE A 19 29.82 18.01 -6.06
C PHE A 19 29.58 18.96 -4.88
N PRO A 20 30.62 19.24 -4.05
CA PRO A 20 30.50 20.19 -2.95
C PRO A 20 30.24 21.63 -3.44
N GLN A 21 30.69 21.95 -4.66
CA GLN A 21 30.35 23.18 -5.37
C GLN A 21 29.96 22.85 -6.80
N LEU A 22 28.84 23.42 -7.24
CA LEU A 22 28.35 23.20 -8.59
C LEU A 22 29.33 23.77 -9.64
N PRO A 23 29.75 22.99 -10.65
CA PRO A 23 30.59 23.53 -11.71
C PRO A 23 29.86 24.64 -12.50
N PRO A 24 30.43 25.85 -12.62
CA PRO A 24 29.70 27.04 -13.10
C PRO A 24 29.08 26.90 -14.49
N GLN A 25 29.71 26.13 -15.38
CA GLN A 25 29.24 25.90 -16.75
C GLN A 25 27.88 25.20 -16.82
N PHE A 26 27.48 24.49 -15.75
CA PHE A 26 26.18 23.81 -15.69
C PHE A 26 25.09 24.61 -14.99
N ALA A 27 25.43 25.74 -14.34
CA ALA A 27 24.49 26.51 -13.54
C ALA A 27 23.28 26.99 -14.36
N THR A 28 23.52 27.60 -15.52
CA THR A 28 22.44 28.12 -16.39
C THR A 28 21.46 27.02 -16.80
N VAL A 29 21.99 25.90 -17.30
CA VAL A 29 21.18 24.76 -17.76
C VAL A 29 20.38 24.16 -16.61
N LEU A 30 21.00 24.02 -15.44
CA LEU A 30 20.31 23.50 -14.25
C LEU A 30 19.18 24.41 -13.80
N TRP A 31 19.36 25.73 -13.79
CA TRP A 31 18.29 26.68 -13.45
C TRP A 31 17.13 26.64 -14.45
N GLU A 32 17.42 26.55 -15.75
CA GLU A 32 16.40 26.40 -16.79
C GLU A 32 15.59 25.10 -16.62
N VAL A 33 16.25 24.00 -16.28
CA VAL A 33 15.58 22.71 -16.06
C VAL A 33 14.82 22.70 -14.72
N ALA A 34 15.40 23.25 -13.66
CA ALA A 34 14.83 23.30 -12.31
C ALA A 34 13.56 24.17 -12.23
N LEU A 35 13.39 25.12 -13.14
CA LEU A 35 12.19 25.96 -13.27
C LEU A 35 11.37 25.60 -14.52
N GLY A 36 11.80 24.59 -15.29
CA GLY A 36 11.20 24.18 -16.55
C GLY A 36 9.96 23.31 -16.37
N GLU A 37 9.38 22.90 -17.51
CA GLU A 37 8.12 22.15 -17.55
C GLU A 37 8.31 20.63 -17.37
N SER A 38 9.55 20.12 -17.42
CA SER A 38 9.85 18.70 -17.31
C SER A 38 9.67 18.21 -15.87
N LYS A 39 8.58 17.48 -15.60
CA LYS A 39 8.29 16.93 -14.27
C LYS A 39 9.35 15.94 -13.78
N SER A 40 9.98 15.17 -14.67
CA SER A 40 11.00 14.17 -14.33
C SER A 40 12.38 14.79 -14.08
N ASP A 41 12.76 15.80 -14.85
CA ASP A 41 14.13 16.35 -14.80
C ASP A 41 14.27 17.42 -13.71
N ARG A 42 13.18 18.14 -13.44
CA ARG A 42 13.14 19.27 -12.52
C ARG A 42 13.59 18.92 -11.09
N PRO A 43 13.08 17.86 -10.42
CA PRO A 43 13.53 17.52 -9.07
C PRO A 43 15.02 17.20 -9.00
N LEU A 44 15.55 16.50 -10.00
CA LEU A 44 16.97 16.15 -10.08
C LEU A 44 17.86 17.39 -10.30
N ALA A 45 17.42 18.32 -11.16
CA ALA A 45 18.12 19.59 -11.34
C ALA A 45 18.07 20.48 -10.09
N GLN A 46 16.94 20.50 -9.37
CA GLN A 46 16.81 21.20 -8.10
C GLN A 46 17.72 20.62 -7.02
N ALA A 47 17.84 19.28 -6.96
CA ALA A 47 18.79 18.61 -6.07
C ALA A 47 20.25 18.97 -6.41
N ALA A 48 20.61 19.03 -7.70
CA ALA A 48 21.94 19.49 -8.12
C ALA A 48 22.21 20.96 -7.78
N LEU A 49 21.18 21.78 -7.62
CA LEU A 49 21.29 23.17 -7.17
C LEU A 49 21.30 23.32 -5.65
N GLN A 50 21.17 22.23 -4.87
CA GLN A 50 21.00 22.31 -3.41
C GLN A 50 22.13 23.07 -2.69
N ALA A 51 23.38 22.92 -3.14
CA ALA A 51 24.55 23.60 -2.58
C ALA A 51 24.66 25.09 -2.96
N VAL A 52 23.85 25.59 -3.90
CA VAL A 52 23.87 27.00 -4.32
C VAL A 52 23.22 27.88 -3.25
N PRO A 53 23.89 28.92 -2.71
CA PRO A 53 23.29 29.83 -1.73
C PRO A 53 22.22 30.73 -2.37
N ASP A 54 21.39 31.37 -1.54
CA ASP A 54 20.45 32.44 -1.92
C ASP A 54 19.53 32.12 -3.11
N LYS A 55 18.92 30.93 -3.08
CA LYS A 55 18.02 30.45 -4.15
C LYS A 55 16.70 31.22 -4.19
N VAL A 56 16.17 31.62 -3.03
CA VAL A 56 14.81 32.17 -2.89
C VAL A 56 14.55 33.40 -3.77
N PRO A 57 15.45 34.41 -3.85
CA PRO A 57 15.28 35.53 -4.76
C PRO A 57 15.18 35.11 -6.24
N THR A 58 15.98 34.13 -6.66
CA THR A 58 16.00 33.63 -8.04
C THR A 58 14.71 32.88 -8.36
N VAL A 59 14.29 31.97 -7.50
CA VAL A 59 13.04 31.22 -7.68
C VAL A 59 11.82 32.15 -7.61
N SER A 60 11.84 33.15 -6.72
CA SER A 60 10.75 34.13 -6.59
C SER A 60 10.53 34.96 -7.86
N LYS A 61 11.57 35.22 -8.67
CA LYS A 61 11.40 35.88 -9.98
C LYS A 61 10.55 35.06 -10.94
N ALA A 62 10.65 33.73 -10.87
CA ALA A 62 9.91 32.82 -11.74
C ALA A 62 8.40 32.76 -11.42
N LEU A 63 7.96 33.25 -10.25
CA LEU A 63 6.54 33.45 -9.94
C LEU A 63 5.85 34.47 -10.89
N LYS A 64 6.63 35.25 -11.65
CA LYS A 64 6.11 36.22 -12.63
C LYS A 64 6.26 35.75 -14.09
N ASP A 65 6.69 34.52 -14.33
CA ASP A 65 6.85 33.97 -15.69
C ASP A 65 5.49 33.91 -16.42
N GLY A 66 5.49 34.14 -17.74
CA GLY A 66 4.27 34.08 -18.55
C GLY A 66 3.61 32.69 -18.58
N ARG A 67 4.40 31.63 -18.40
CA ARG A 67 3.95 30.24 -18.42
C ARG A 67 3.49 29.80 -17.04
N GLN A 68 2.24 29.31 -16.96
CA GLN A 68 1.67 28.82 -15.69
C GLN A 68 2.46 27.66 -15.07
N ALA A 69 3.06 26.78 -15.88
CA ALA A 69 3.82 25.64 -15.40
C ALA A 69 5.08 26.06 -14.64
N VAL A 70 5.77 27.10 -15.12
CA VAL A 70 6.96 27.67 -14.47
C VAL A 70 6.58 28.34 -13.15
N ARG A 71 5.46 29.08 -13.11
CA ARG A 71 4.98 29.70 -11.87
C ARG A 71 4.61 28.67 -10.80
N ALA A 72 3.93 27.60 -11.20
CA ALA A 72 3.61 26.48 -10.30
C ALA A 72 4.89 25.79 -9.79
N ALA A 73 5.84 25.51 -10.68
CA ALA A 73 7.14 24.91 -10.34
C ALA A 73 7.95 25.76 -9.35
N ALA A 74 7.95 27.07 -9.56
CA ALA A 74 8.61 28.01 -8.67
C ALA A 74 7.98 28.00 -7.27
N ALA A 75 6.66 28.02 -7.18
CA ALA A 75 5.95 27.95 -5.91
C ALA A 75 6.23 26.63 -5.16
N GLU A 76 6.09 25.48 -5.84
CA GLU A 76 6.41 24.15 -5.30
C GLU A 76 7.84 24.07 -4.75
N TRP A 77 8.79 24.69 -5.43
CA TRP A 77 10.19 24.69 -4.98
C TRP A 77 10.41 25.63 -3.80
N LEU A 78 9.81 26.82 -3.79
CA LEU A 78 9.85 27.74 -2.65
C LEU A 78 9.30 27.08 -1.37
N GLY A 79 8.19 26.35 -1.47
CA GLY A 79 7.63 25.61 -0.35
C GLY A 79 8.58 24.55 0.21
N ARG A 80 9.32 23.84 -0.66
CA ARG A 80 10.32 22.84 -0.24
C ARG A 80 11.61 23.43 0.30
N LEU A 81 12.00 24.63 -0.15
CA LEU A 81 13.15 25.34 0.42
C LEU A 81 12.90 25.78 1.87
N ASN A 82 11.63 25.87 2.29
CA ASN A 82 11.19 26.19 3.64
C ASN A 82 11.83 27.47 4.22
N ASP A 83 12.02 28.48 3.38
CA ASP A 83 12.59 29.78 3.75
C ASP A 83 11.48 30.85 3.79
N GLN A 84 11.32 31.47 4.96
CA GLN A 84 10.31 32.49 5.25
C GLN A 84 10.36 33.71 4.32
N ALA A 85 11.51 33.99 3.68
CA ALA A 85 11.64 35.07 2.70
C ALA A 85 10.74 34.88 1.46
N ALA A 86 10.26 33.65 1.21
CA ALA A 86 9.37 33.34 0.10
C ALA A 86 7.90 33.77 0.33
N ILE A 87 7.47 34.00 1.58
CA ILE A 87 6.07 34.27 1.93
C ILE A 87 5.54 35.52 1.22
N LYS A 88 6.28 36.63 1.30
CA LYS A 88 5.84 37.90 0.70
C LYS A 88 5.72 37.81 -0.83
N PRO A 89 6.72 37.31 -1.58
CA PRO A 89 6.60 37.07 -3.02
C PRO A 89 5.41 36.19 -3.41
N LEU A 90 5.12 35.13 -2.63
CA LEU A 90 4.00 34.23 -2.86
C LEU A 90 2.65 34.94 -2.65
N LYS A 91 2.48 35.66 -1.53
CA LYS A 91 1.27 36.44 -1.22
C LYS A 91 1.00 37.56 -2.24
N GLU A 92 2.05 38.18 -2.80
CA GLU A 92 1.89 39.19 -3.85
C GLU A 92 1.48 38.56 -5.19
N SER A 93 2.05 37.40 -5.52
CA SER A 93 1.82 36.72 -6.81
C SER A 93 0.43 36.10 -6.88
N ILE A 94 -0.03 35.47 -5.79
CA ILE A 94 -1.34 34.79 -5.76
C ILE A 94 -2.51 35.76 -5.99
N LYS A 95 -2.41 37.02 -5.55
CA LYS A 95 -3.45 38.06 -5.74
C LYS A 95 -3.72 38.36 -7.22
N LYS A 96 -2.75 38.11 -8.09
CA LYS A 96 -2.83 38.35 -9.55
C LYS A 96 -2.89 37.06 -10.35
N GLU A 97 -2.82 35.90 -9.69
CA GLU A 97 -2.80 34.60 -10.35
C GLU A 97 -4.18 34.24 -10.90
N LYS A 98 -4.20 33.79 -12.15
CA LYS A 98 -5.42 33.38 -12.87
C LYS A 98 -5.43 31.89 -13.17
N SER A 99 -4.27 31.24 -13.13
CA SER A 99 -4.15 29.80 -13.28
C SER A 99 -4.41 29.13 -11.94
N GLU A 100 -5.43 28.31 -11.89
CA GLU A 100 -5.75 27.53 -10.68
C GLU A 100 -4.60 26.59 -10.29
N VAL A 101 -3.86 26.04 -11.27
CA VAL A 101 -2.70 25.17 -11.00
C VAL A 101 -1.60 25.95 -10.28
N ALA A 102 -1.25 27.14 -10.76
CA ALA A 102 -0.21 27.95 -10.12
C ALA A 102 -0.69 28.53 -8.78
N LYS A 103 -1.97 28.91 -8.68
CA LYS A 103 -2.58 29.42 -7.45
C LYS A 103 -2.57 28.34 -6.35
N ALA A 104 -2.95 27.11 -6.70
CA ALA A 104 -2.86 25.94 -5.85
C ALA A 104 -1.43 25.72 -5.31
N ALA A 105 -0.43 25.71 -6.21
CA ALA A 105 0.97 25.55 -5.81
C ALA A 105 1.45 26.68 -4.88
N MET A 106 1.04 27.92 -5.13
CA MET A 106 1.37 29.07 -4.27
C MET A 106 0.74 28.97 -2.87
N LEU A 107 -0.51 28.51 -2.77
CA LEU A 107 -1.17 28.27 -1.49
C LEU A 107 -0.46 27.16 -0.71
N GLN A 108 -0.16 26.03 -1.36
CA GLN A 108 0.57 24.94 -0.70
C GLN A 108 1.93 25.39 -0.19
N ALA A 109 2.65 26.20 -0.98
CA ALA A 109 3.93 26.75 -0.56
C ALA A 109 3.80 27.68 0.65
N LEU A 110 2.75 28.52 0.70
CA LEU A 110 2.47 29.38 1.86
C LEU A 110 2.13 28.57 3.11
N GLU A 111 1.35 27.50 2.98
CA GLU A 111 1.01 26.60 4.08
C GLU A 111 2.26 25.88 4.62
N ASN A 112 3.10 25.33 3.74
CA ASN A 112 4.35 24.69 4.14
C ASN A 112 5.28 25.65 4.90
N LEU A 113 5.18 26.95 4.61
CA LEU A 113 5.92 28.02 5.29
C LEU A 113 5.21 28.53 6.57
N GLY A 114 4.05 27.99 6.94
CA GLY A 114 3.28 28.41 8.12
C GLY A 114 2.56 29.75 7.97
N ALA A 115 2.36 30.26 6.75
CA ALA A 115 1.68 31.52 6.51
C ALA A 115 0.15 31.36 6.54
N GLU A 116 -0.55 32.32 7.17
CA GLU A 116 -2.02 32.36 7.09
C GLU A 116 -2.50 32.61 5.66
N ILE A 117 -3.38 31.73 5.18
CA ILE A 117 -3.97 31.77 3.84
C ILE A 117 -5.46 32.12 3.83
N ASP A 118 -6.08 32.35 4.99
CA ASP A 118 -7.53 32.61 5.09
C ASP A 118 -7.96 33.85 4.31
N GLU A 119 -7.06 34.83 4.12
CA GLU A 119 -7.29 36.00 3.25
C GLU A 119 -7.59 35.62 1.77
N PHE A 120 -7.33 34.36 1.37
CA PHE A 120 -7.55 33.84 0.03
C PHE A 120 -8.76 32.90 -0.09
N LEU A 121 -9.47 32.62 1.01
CA LEU A 121 -10.58 31.66 1.11
C LEU A 121 -11.96 32.34 1.20
N ASP A 122 -12.27 33.20 0.22
CA ASP A 122 -13.50 33.97 0.17
C ASP A 122 -14.68 33.15 -0.40
N ARG A 123 -15.67 32.83 0.45
CA ARG A 123 -16.87 32.04 0.10
C ARG A 123 -17.78 32.74 -0.91
N GLU A 124 -17.92 34.07 -0.85
CA GLU A 124 -18.74 34.81 -1.82
C GLU A 124 -18.08 34.83 -3.19
N LYS A 125 -16.75 35.03 -3.22
CA LYS A 125 -15.97 34.96 -4.46
C LYS A 125 -16.02 33.56 -5.06
N LEU A 126 -15.92 32.52 -4.22
CA LEU A 126 -16.07 31.13 -4.66
C LEU A 126 -17.44 30.89 -5.29
N LEU A 127 -18.53 31.39 -4.69
CA LEU A 127 -19.87 31.28 -5.26
C LEU A 127 -19.97 31.97 -6.62
N LYS A 128 -19.52 33.24 -6.72
CA LYS A 128 -19.52 34.00 -7.97
C LYS A 128 -18.69 33.31 -9.06
N GLU A 129 -17.58 32.68 -8.69
CA GLU A 129 -16.77 31.88 -9.60
C GLU A 129 -17.51 30.63 -10.07
N ALA A 130 -18.17 29.91 -9.16
CA ALA A 130 -18.94 28.73 -9.45
C ALA A 130 -20.09 29.02 -10.43
N GLU A 131 -20.91 30.04 -10.13
CA GLU A 131 -22.00 30.49 -11.00
C GLU A 131 -21.49 30.83 -12.40
N LYS A 132 -20.43 31.66 -12.49
CA LYS A 132 -19.81 32.02 -13.77
C LYS A 132 -19.25 30.81 -14.50
N GLY A 133 -18.65 29.88 -13.76
CA GLY A 133 -18.07 28.66 -14.27
C GLY A 133 -19.08 27.73 -14.91
N LEU A 134 -20.21 27.53 -14.25
CA LEU A 134 -21.31 26.67 -14.68
C LEU A 134 -22.06 27.20 -15.91
N THR A 135 -22.01 28.51 -16.19
CA THR A 135 -22.55 29.06 -17.46
C THR A 135 -21.70 28.71 -18.68
N LYS A 136 -20.45 28.27 -18.51
CA LYS A 136 -19.58 27.89 -19.62
C LYS A 136 -19.92 26.49 -20.12
N LYS A 137 -19.48 26.17 -21.33
CA LYS A 137 -19.61 24.83 -21.90
C LYS A 137 -18.98 23.78 -20.99
N LEU A 138 -19.79 22.82 -20.53
CA LEU A 138 -19.33 21.72 -19.68
C LEU A 138 -18.40 20.76 -20.45
N PRO A 139 -17.53 20.01 -19.74
CA PRO A 139 -16.74 18.95 -20.34
C PRO A 139 -17.60 17.91 -21.09
N LYS A 140 -17.04 17.26 -22.11
CA LYS A 140 -17.73 16.18 -22.83
C LYS A 140 -17.90 14.95 -21.92
N GLY A 141 -18.99 14.19 -22.09
CA GLY A 141 -19.21 12.95 -21.35
C GLY A 141 -19.70 13.16 -19.92
N MET A 142 -20.29 14.33 -19.64
CA MET A 142 -20.81 14.72 -18.31
C MET A 142 -22.24 14.24 -18.07
N GLU A 143 -22.90 13.66 -19.06
CA GLU A 143 -24.34 13.37 -19.06
C GLU A 143 -24.75 12.41 -17.93
N TRP A 144 -23.84 11.54 -17.49
CA TRP A 144 -24.07 10.60 -16.39
C TRP A 144 -23.65 11.14 -15.01
N VAL A 145 -22.89 12.24 -14.97
CA VAL A 145 -22.32 12.78 -13.72
C VAL A 145 -23.46 13.35 -12.87
N PRO A 146 -23.61 12.93 -11.59
CA PRO A 146 -24.84 13.15 -10.82
C PRO A 146 -24.90 14.54 -10.17
N LEU A 147 -24.76 15.61 -10.95
CA LEU A 147 -24.69 16.99 -10.46
C LEU A 147 -25.96 17.46 -9.74
N GLU A 148 -27.13 16.94 -10.10
CA GLU A 148 -28.41 17.37 -9.53
C GLU A 148 -28.79 16.67 -8.22
N ASN A 149 -28.10 15.57 -7.88
CA ASN A 149 -28.40 14.74 -6.71
C ASN A 149 -27.21 14.72 -5.72
N LEU A 150 -26.42 15.80 -5.67
CA LEU A 150 -25.32 15.90 -4.74
C LEU A 150 -25.86 16.01 -3.30
N PRO A 151 -25.21 15.35 -2.31
CA PRO A 151 -25.61 15.46 -0.92
C PRO A 151 -25.43 16.88 -0.40
N THR A 152 -26.22 17.26 0.61
CA THR A 152 -26.07 18.55 1.29
C THR A 152 -24.75 18.57 2.06
N VAL A 153 -23.96 19.62 1.83
CA VAL A 153 -22.76 19.90 2.62
C VAL A 153 -22.96 21.20 3.38
N ARG A 154 -22.55 21.26 4.65
CA ARG A 154 -22.64 22.46 5.48
C ARG A 154 -21.28 22.96 5.90
N TRP A 155 -21.13 24.28 6.04
CA TRP A 155 -19.97 24.89 6.67
C TRP A 155 -19.89 24.50 8.15
N ALA A 156 -18.68 24.22 8.64
CA ALA A 156 -18.47 23.77 10.01
C ALA A 156 -18.75 24.87 11.05
N ASP A 157 -18.40 26.11 10.72
CA ASP A 157 -18.50 27.27 11.62
C ASP A 157 -19.93 27.78 11.79
N SER A 158 -20.66 27.96 10.69
CA SER A 158 -22.01 28.52 10.71
C SER A 158 -23.11 27.46 10.71
N GLY A 159 -22.81 26.23 10.25
CA GLY A 159 -23.81 25.22 9.99
C GLY A 159 -24.68 25.48 8.75
N GLU A 160 -24.46 26.59 8.04
CA GLU A 160 -25.20 26.94 6.83
C GLU A 160 -24.84 26.01 5.67
N PRO A 161 -25.80 25.70 4.77
CA PRO A 161 -25.51 24.92 3.57
C PRO A 161 -24.48 25.60 2.66
N VAL A 162 -23.52 24.81 2.18
CA VAL A 162 -22.71 25.16 1.00
C VAL A 162 -23.65 25.20 -0.20
N SER A 163 -23.58 26.27 -0.99
CA SER A 163 -24.39 26.40 -2.21
C SER A 163 -24.21 25.20 -3.14
N SER A 164 -25.30 24.70 -3.72
CA SER A 164 -25.26 23.60 -4.70
C SER A 164 -24.36 23.91 -5.89
N ASP A 165 -24.29 25.17 -6.29
CA ASP A 165 -23.46 25.59 -7.43
C ASP A 165 -21.97 25.44 -7.13
N ILE A 166 -21.56 25.67 -5.89
CA ILE A 166 -20.18 25.43 -5.44
C ILE A 166 -19.85 23.94 -5.54
N LEU A 167 -20.73 23.07 -5.04
CA LEU A 167 -20.52 21.61 -5.09
C LEU A 167 -20.45 21.11 -6.54
N LYS A 168 -21.38 21.55 -7.39
CA LYS A 168 -21.37 21.23 -8.83
C LYS A 168 -20.09 21.72 -9.49
N TRP A 169 -19.66 22.93 -9.16
CA TRP A 169 -18.46 23.53 -9.74
C TRP A 169 -17.19 22.78 -9.34
N TRP A 170 -17.04 22.33 -8.10
CA TRP A 170 -15.90 21.51 -7.69
C TRP A 170 -15.80 20.20 -8.49
N VAL A 171 -16.92 19.52 -8.74
CA VAL A 171 -16.96 18.32 -9.59
C VAL A 171 -16.55 18.65 -11.03
N VAL A 172 -17.12 19.70 -11.62
CA VAL A 172 -16.81 20.16 -12.99
C VAL A 172 -15.33 20.54 -13.12
N GLN A 173 -14.80 21.29 -12.15
CA GLN A 173 -13.39 21.71 -12.13
C GLN A 173 -12.45 20.52 -12.05
N GLY A 174 -12.72 19.55 -11.16
CA GLY A 174 -11.95 18.32 -11.09
C GLY A 174 -11.86 17.63 -12.46
N ILE A 175 -13.00 17.47 -13.13
CA ILE A 175 -13.06 16.85 -14.47
C ILE A 175 -12.27 17.65 -15.52
N GLN A 176 -12.31 18.99 -15.48
CA GLN A 176 -11.52 19.84 -16.37
C GLN A 176 -10.01 19.66 -16.18
N LEU A 177 -9.56 19.47 -14.94
CA LEU A 177 -8.15 19.25 -14.60
C LEU A 177 -7.66 17.84 -14.96
N LYS A 178 -8.57 16.88 -15.15
CA LYS A 178 -8.27 15.48 -15.53
C LYS A 178 -7.31 14.77 -14.56
N SER A 179 -7.23 15.21 -13.30
CA SER A 179 -6.40 14.59 -12.25
C SER A 179 -7.26 14.19 -11.07
N ALA A 180 -7.01 12.99 -10.52
CA ALA A 180 -7.64 12.56 -9.26
C ALA A 180 -6.97 13.20 -8.04
N GLU A 181 -5.84 13.89 -8.22
CA GLU A 181 -5.18 14.64 -7.14
C GLU A 181 -6.08 15.79 -6.68
N CYS A 182 -6.18 15.97 -5.35
CA CYS A 182 -6.89 17.11 -4.79
C CYS A 182 -6.03 18.37 -4.92
N SER A 183 -6.63 19.49 -5.34
CA SER A 183 -5.95 20.77 -5.20
C SER A 183 -5.96 21.21 -3.72
N PRO A 184 -4.89 21.84 -3.22
CA PRO A 184 -4.82 22.40 -1.86
C PRO A 184 -6.03 23.27 -1.52
N LEU A 185 -6.49 24.09 -2.48
CA LEU A 185 -7.66 24.95 -2.31
C LEU A 185 -8.96 24.15 -2.11
N LEU A 186 -9.18 23.09 -2.89
CA LEU A 186 -10.34 22.22 -2.72
C LEU A 186 -10.29 21.49 -1.37
N LYS A 187 -9.11 20.97 -1.00
CA LYS A 187 -8.88 20.31 0.31
C LYS A 187 -9.23 21.26 1.45
N ARG A 188 -8.78 22.51 1.37
CA ARG A 188 -9.06 23.53 2.39
C ARG A 188 -10.55 23.86 2.49
N TYR A 189 -11.24 24.11 1.37
CA TYR A 189 -12.67 24.39 1.42
C TYR A 189 -13.49 23.22 1.98
N LEU A 190 -13.17 21.98 1.61
CA LEU A 190 -13.83 20.81 2.17
C LEU A 190 -13.48 20.60 3.66
N GLY A 191 -12.27 20.97 4.09
CA GLY A 191 -11.88 21.01 5.49
C GLY A 191 -12.62 22.08 6.33
N MET A 192 -13.17 23.11 5.69
CA MET A 192 -14.06 24.10 6.34
C MET A 192 -15.51 23.63 6.45
N CYS A 193 -15.85 22.47 5.86
CA CYS A 193 -17.17 21.87 5.96
C CYS A 193 -17.28 20.93 7.16
N LYS A 194 -18.50 20.61 7.59
CA LYS A 194 -18.73 19.54 8.56
C LYS A 194 -18.14 18.25 8.02
N LYS A 195 -17.24 17.61 8.79
CA LYS A 195 -16.50 16.40 8.38
C LYS A 195 -17.43 15.30 7.86
N ALA A 196 -18.52 15.01 8.56
CA ALA A 196 -19.50 13.99 8.15
C ALA A 196 -20.16 14.29 6.79
N ASP A 197 -20.50 15.57 6.54
CA ASP A 197 -21.12 15.98 5.28
C ASP A 197 -20.11 15.90 4.10
N ALA A 198 -18.86 16.31 4.34
CA ALA A 198 -17.79 16.22 3.34
C ALA A 198 -17.45 14.76 2.98
N VAL A 199 -17.41 13.86 3.97
CA VAL A 199 -17.25 12.41 3.77
C VAL A 199 -18.43 11.85 2.97
N ALA A 200 -19.67 12.19 3.31
CA ALA A 200 -20.84 11.74 2.55
C ALA A 200 -20.77 12.17 1.07
N PHE A 201 -20.28 13.39 0.81
CA PHE A 201 -20.05 13.88 -0.54
C PHE A 201 -18.96 13.08 -1.28
N ALA A 202 -17.82 12.82 -0.66
CA ALA A 202 -16.76 11.97 -1.22
C ALA A 202 -17.24 10.54 -1.52
N GLN A 203 -17.95 9.91 -0.58
CA GLN A 203 -18.49 8.56 -0.75
C GLN A 203 -19.51 8.47 -1.90
N TYR A 204 -20.37 9.48 -2.04
CA TYR A 204 -21.35 9.57 -3.13
C TYR A 204 -20.66 9.69 -4.50
N ILE A 205 -19.65 10.56 -4.60
CA ILE A 205 -18.85 10.74 -5.83
C ILE A 205 -18.13 9.44 -6.22
N LEU A 206 -17.45 8.80 -5.27
CA LEU A 206 -16.75 7.54 -5.53
C LEU A 206 -17.70 6.42 -5.98
N SER A 207 -18.85 6.28 -5.28
CA SER A 207 -19.83 5.24 -5.58
C SER A 207 -20.45 5.45 -6.96
N SER A 208 -20.75 6.70 -7.33
CA SER A 208 -21.26 7.06 -8.64
C SER A 208 -20.25 6.76 -9.75
N TRP A 209 -18.99 7.13 -9.54
CA TRP A 209 -17.92 6.88 -10.51
C TRP A 209 -17.65 5.38 -10.71
N ILE A 210 -17.59 4.59 -9.62
CA ILE A 210 -17.43 3.13 -9.70
C ILE A 210 -18.63 2.48 -10.40
N SER A 211 -19.86 2.90 -10.05
CA SER A 211 -21.09 2.31 -10.63
C SER A 211 -21.15 2.54 -12.14
N HIS A 212 -20.77 3.74 -12.61
CA HIS A 212 -20.72 4.01 -14.05
C HIS A 212 -19.60 3.22 -14.76
N ASP A 213 -18.38 3.18 -14.20
CA ASP A 213 -17.25 2.49 -14.83
C ASP A 213 -17.43 0.96 -14.88
N THR A 214 -18.23 0.42 -13.95
CA THR A 214 -18.51 -1.01 -13.82
C THR A 214 -19.92 -1.40 -14.27
N ALA A 215 -20.66 -0.50 -14.92
CA ALA A 215 -21.99 -0.79 -15.45
C ALA A 215 -21.91 -1.89 -16.51
N THR A 216 -22.75 -2.91 -16.35
CA THR A 216 -22.86 -4.04 -17.28
C THR A 216 -24.18 -4.00 -18.06
N VAL A 217 -24.26 -4.80 -19.12
CA VAL A 217 -25.51 -5.04 -19.84
C VAL A 217 -26.60 -5.49 -18.85
N ASN A 218 -27.83 -4.99 -19.03
CA ASN A 218 -28.99 -5.41 -18.25
C ASN A 218 -29.19 -6.94 -18.38
N PRO A 219 -29.46 -7.69 -17.29
CA PRO A 219 -29.65 -9.13 -17.35
C PRO A 219 -30.62 -9.62 -18.42
N GLU A 220 -31.71 -8.89 -18.70
CA GLU A 220 -32.67 -9.28 -19.74
C GLU A 220 -32.07 -9.21 -21.15
N ASP A 221 -31.33 -8.13 -21.45
CA ASP A 221 -30.66 -7.97 -22.75
C ASP A 221 -29.52 -8.99 -22.91
N ALA A 222 -28.77 -9.24 -21.83
CA ALA A 222 -27.72 -10.27 -21.81
C ALA A 222 -28.31 -11.66 -22.05
N ALA A 223 -29.45 -12.00 -21.43
CA ALA A 223 -30.16 -13.26 -21.62
C ALA A 223 -30.66 -13.40 -23.06
N ALA A 224 -31.32 -12.36 -23.60
CA ALA A 224 -31.85 -12.37 -24.96
C ALA A 224 -30.73 -12.51 -26.01
N ARG A 225 -29.57 -11.87 -25.79
CA ARG A 225 -28.39 -12.00 -26.65
C ARG A 225 -27.76 -13.39 -26.54
N ALA A 226 -27.61 -13.90 -25.31
CA ALA A 226 -27.06 -15.24 -25.07
C ALA A 226 -27.92 -16.33 -25.71
N GLU A 227 -29.25 -16.23 -25.61
CA GLU A 227 -30.18 -17.19 -26.21
C GLU A 227 -30.08 -17.18 -27.74
N ARG A 228 -30.11 -16.00 -28.35
CA ARG A 228 -29.96 -15.83 -29.80
C ARG A 228 -28.64 -16.42 -30.31
N ASP A 229 -27.54 -16.09 -29.64
CA ASP A 229 -26.21 -16.53 -30.09
C ASP A 229 -25.98 -18.02 -29.80
N ALA A 230 -26.52 -18.55 -28.71
CA ALA A 230 -26.49 -19.99 -28.44
C ALA A 230 -27.25 -20.77 -29.51
N ASP A 231 -28.45 -20.31 -29.91
CA ASP A 231 -29.23 -20.90 -30.99
C ASP A 231 -28.50 -20.83 -32.33
N GLN A 232 -27.97 -19.66 -32.67
CA GLN A 232 -27.26 -19.44 -33.92
C GLN A 232 -25.98 -20.29 -34.01
N ASN A 233 -25.20 -20.36 -32.92
CA ASN A 233 -23.95 -21.13 -32.88
C ASN A 233 -24.20 -22.64 -32.87
N TRP A 234 -25.20 -23.11 -32.13
CA TRP A 234 -25.53 -24.54 -32.02
C TRP A 234 -26.13 -25.12 -33.31
N ASN A 235 -26.84 -24.28 -34.07
CA ASN A 235 -27.50 -24.62 -35.33
C ASN A 235 -26.84 -23.98 -36.56
N SER A 236 -25.58 -23.55 -36.45
CA SER A 236 -24.86 -22.85 -37.53
C SER A 236 -24.86 -23.66 -38.84
N SER A 237 -25.09 -23.00 -39.97
CA SER A 237 -25.03 -23.60 -41.31
C SER A 237 -23.59 -23.89 -41.75
N LEU A 238 -22.60 -23.26 -41.09
CA LEU A 238 -21.19 -23.52 -41.29
C LEU A 238 -20.77 -24.74 -40.45
N SER A 239 -20.45 -25.86 -41.11
CA SER A 239 -20.16 -27.14 -40.45
C SER A 239 -19.06 -27.03 -39.39
N TYR A 240 -17.96 -26.34 -39.69
CA TYR A 240 -16.84 -26.19 -38.75
C TYR A 240 -17.22 -25.47 -37.45
N MET A 241 -18.08 -24.44 -37.50
CA MET A 241 -18.56 -23.73 -36.31
C MET A 241 -19.48 -24.63 -35.48
N LYS A 242 -20.41 -25.30 -36.15
CA LYS A 242 -21.35 -26.22 -35.51
C LYS A 242 -20.61 -27.36 -34.80
N ASP A 243 -19.60 -27.94 -35.46
CA ASP A 243 -18.78 -29.01 -34.90
C ASP A 243 -17.92 -28.50 -33.74
N TYR A 244 -17.35 -27.28 -33.84
CA TYR A 244 -16.61 -26.66 -32.75
C TYR A 244 -17.45 -26.55 -31.47
N TYR A 245 -18.64 -25.95 -31.53
CA TYR A 245 -19.46 -25.77 -30.33
C TYR A 245 -19.98 -27.10 -29.78
N ARG A 246 -20.38 -28.05 -30.63
CA ARG A 246 -20.84 -29.38 -30.18
C ARG A 246 -19.73 -30.24 -29.60
N LYS A 247 -18.48 -30.00 -29.98
CA LYS A 247 -17.31 -30.66 -29.38
C LYS A 247 -16.92 -30.06 -28.03
N ASN A 248 -17.05 -28.74 -27.88
CA ASN A 248 -16.61 -28.02 -26.67
C ASN A 248 -17.71 -27.90 -25.59
N TYR A 249 -18.99 -28.06 -25.95
CA TYR A 249 -20.12 -27.96 -25.02
C TYR A 249 -21.02 -29.18 -25.10
N ALA A 250 -21.32 -29.79 -23.95
CA ALA A 250 -22.15 -30.99 -23.89
C ALA A 250 -23.64 -30.74 -24.23
N SER A 251 -24.10 -29.49 -24.14
CA SER A 251 -25.46 -29.10 -24.51
C SER A 251 -25.52 -27.62 -24.92
N LYS A 252 -26.56 -27.26 -25.68
CA LYS A 252 -26.88 -25.85 -25.99
C LYS A 252 -27.09 -25.02 -24.73
N GLU A 253 -27.66 -25.62 -23.68
CA GLU A 253 -27.88 -24.97 -22.39
C GLU A 253 -26.56 -24.54 -21.72
N LEU A 254 -25.53 -25.39 -21.77
CA LEU A 254 -24.21 -25.01 -21.23
C LEU A 254 -23.54 -23.91 -22.06
N LEU A 255 -23.73 -23.91 -23.39
CA LEU A 255 -23.28 -22.81 -24.26
C LEU A 255 -24.02 -21.51 -23.93
N TYR A 256 -25.33 -21.57 -23.72
CA TYR A 256 -26.13 -20.43 -23.28
C TYR A 256 -25.63 -19.88 -21.94
N GLN A 257 -25.40 -20.73 -20.96
CA GLN A 257 -24.91 -20.31 -19.63
C GLN A 257 -23.55 -19.60 -19.71
N ASP A 258 -22.64 -20.09 -20.56
CA ASP A 258 -21.34 -19.45 -20.75
C ASP A 258 -21.47 -18.09 -21.47
N LEU A 259 -22.25 -18.02 -22.56
CA LEU A 259 -22.54 -16.76 -23.26
C LEU A 259 -23.27 -15.75 -22.37
N PHE A 260 -24.22 -16.21 -21.55
CA PHE A 260 -24.94 -15.36 -20.61
C PHE A 260 -23.99 -14.78 -19.56
N LYS A 261 -23.10 -15.61 -19.01
CA LYS A 261 -22.06 -15.16 -18.08
C LYS A 261 -21.12 -14.15 -18.74
N GLN A 262 -20.73 -14.38 -20.00
CA GLN A 262 -19.89 -13.47 -20.77
C GLN A 262 -20.59 -12.12 -20.95
N TYR A 263 -21.81 -12.09 -21.50
CA TYR A 263 -22.55 -10.84 -21.76
C TYR A 263 -22.95 -10.11 -20.48
N SER A 264 -23.27 -10.84 -19.40
CA SER A 264 -23.54 -10.24 -18.09
C SER A 264 -22.30 -9.57 -17.47
N SER A 265 -21.10 -9.91 -17.95
CA SER A 265 -19.84 -9.30 -17.50
C SER A 265 -19.32 -8.21 -18.45
N GLU A 266 -20.00 -7.98 -19.58
CA GLU A 266 -19.61 -6.98 -20.57
C GLU A 266 -19.86 -5.56 -20.03
N LEU A 267 -18.79 -4.76 -19.96
CA LEU A 267 -18.83 -3.39 -19.44
C LEU A 267 -19.31 -2.42 -20.52
N LEU A 268 -20.31 -1.59 -20.19
CA LEU A 268 -20.96 -0.67 -21.13
C LEU A 268 -20.13 0.58 -21.44
N GLY A 269 -19.27 1.00 -20.54
CA GLY A 269 -18.60 2.29 -20.63
C GLY A 269 -17.30 2.39 -19.85
N THR A 270 -16.80 3.61 -19.68
CA THR A 270 -15.61 3.93 -18.88
C THR A 270 -15.77 5.32 -18.28
N ALA A 271 -15.43 5.48 -17.01
CA ALA A 271 -15.44 6.76 -16.32
C ALA A 271 -14.06 7.46 -16.34
N THR A 272 -13.09 6.92 -17.12
CA THR A 272 -11.70 7.43 -17.15
C THR A 272 -11.61 8.91 -17.52
N ALA A 273 -12.46 9.38 -18.44
CA ALA A 273 -12.45 10.78 -18.87
C ALA A 273 -12.92 11.75 -17.75
N GLN A 274 -13.70 11.25 -16.79
CA GLN A 274 -14.23 12.00 -15.65
C GLN A 274 -13.47 11.68 -14.34
N LYS A 275 -12.33 10.97 -14.40
CA LYS A 275 -11.52 10.64 -13.21
C LYS A 275 -11.18 11.84 -12.32
N GLY A 276 -11.21 13.04 -12.90
CA GLY A 276 -10.99 14.29 -12.17
C GLY A 276 -11.99 14.58 -11.05
N MET A 277 -13.21 14.03 -11.11
CA MET A 277 -14.16 14.16 -9.99
C MET A 277 -13.67 13.45 -8.72
N LEU A 278 -12.76 12.48 -8.84
CA LEU A 278 -12.16 11.79 -7.71
C LEU A 278 -11.30 12.71 -6.83
N ALA A 279 -10.95 13.93 -7.29
CA ALA A 279 -10.28 14.93 -6.47
C ALA A 279 -11.08 15.30 -5.20
N ILE A 280 -12.41 15.17 -5.24
CA ILE A 280 -13.29 15.31 -4.05
C ILE A 280 -13.01 14.20 -3.05
N VAL A 281 -12.84 12.97 -3.54
CA VAL A 281 -12.54 11.79 -2.72
C VAL A 281 -11.15 11.88 -2.12
N SER A 282 -10.18 12.36 -2.90
CA SER A 282 -8.83 12.64 -2.40
C SER A 282 -8.80 13.71 -1.31
N ALA A 283 -9.80 14.60 -1.25
CA ALA A 283 -9.88 15.68 -0.27
C ALA A 283 -10.54 15.25 1.06
N ALA A 284 -11.58 14.43 0.96
CA ALA A 284 -12.52 14.17 2.06
C ALA A 284 -12.90 12.69 2.22
N GLY A 285 -12.23 11.79 1.52
CA GLY A 285 -12.46 10.35 1.61
C GLY A 285 -12.08 9.78 2.98
N ASP A 286 -12.71 8.68 3.34
CA ASP A 286 -12.52 7.95 4.60
C ASP A 286 -12.12 6.49 4.35
N ASP A 287 -12.10 5.68 5.41
CA ASP A 287 -11.83 4.24 5.34
C ASP A 287 -12.80 3.48 4.42
N GLU A 288 -14.05 3.92 4.30
CA GLU A 288 -15.01 3.30 3.39
C GLU A 288 -14.63 3.58 1.93
N CYS A 289 -14.21 4.82 1.63
CA CYS A 289 -13.62 5.15 0.34
C CYS A 289 -12.39 4.29 0.04
N ALA A 290 -11.47 4.15 1.00
CA ALA A 290 -10.27 3.33 0.84
C ALA A 290 -10.60 1.86 0.54
N LYS A 291 -11.56 1.26 1.26
CA LYS A 291 -12.06 -0.12 1.01
C LYS A 291 -12.66 -0.27 -0.39
N LYS A 292 -13.45 0.71 -0.85
CA LYS A 292 -14.04 0.72 -2.21
C LYS A 292 -12.94 0.80 -3.28
N CYS A 293 -11.93 1.65 -3.07
CA CYS A 293 -10.76 1.76 -3.95
C CYS A 293 -10.00 0.43 -4.03
N GLU A 294 -9.66 -0.20 -2.89
CA GLU A 294 -8.95 -1.48 -2.86
C GLU A 294 -9.73 -2.58 -3.60
N LYS A 295 -11.03 -2.71 -3.31
CA LYS A 295 -11.91 -3.70 -3.96
C LYS A 295 -11.91 -3.53 -5.48
N TYR A 296 -12.02 -2.30 -5.97
CA TYR A 296 -11.98 -2.02 -7.40
C TYR A 296 -10.61 -2.40 -7.99
N ILE A 297 -9.51 -1.93 -7.39
CA ILE A 297 -8.14 -2.17 -7.89
C ILE A 297 -7.87 -3.69 -7.97
N ARG A 298 -8.17 -4.43 -6.90
CA ARG A 298 -7.92 -5.89 -6.86
C ARG A 298 -8.77 -6.67 -7.86
N LYS A 299 -9.98 -6.18 -8.20
CA LYS A 299 -10.87 -6.80 -9.20
C LYS A 299 -10.46 -6.47 -10.63
N TRP A 300 -10.09 -5.22 -10.91
CA TRP A 300 -10.00 -4.71 -12.29
C TRP A 300 -8.59 -4.33 -12.77
N TYR A 301 -7.54 -4.56 -11.98
CA TYR A 301 -6.13 -4.24 -12.30
C TYR A 301 -5.65 -4.64 -13.71
N GLY A 302 -6.21 -5.71 -14.31
CA GLY A 302 -5.82 -6.24 -15.62
C GLY A 302 -6.57 -5.62 -16.81
N GLN A 303 -7.72 -5.02 -16.58
CA GLN A 303 -8.61 -4.49 -17.63
C GLN A 303 -8.79 -2.96 -17.54
N ARG A 304 -8.58 -2.38 -16.36
CA ARG A 304 -8.87 -0.97 -16.06
C ARG A 304 -7.67 -0.26 -15.44
N LEU A 305 -6.50 -0.37 -16.09
CA LEU A 305 -5.24 0.13 -15.54
C LEU A 305 -5.28 1.64 -15.21
N SER A 306 -5.83 2.47 -16.10
CA SER A 306 -5.92 3.93 -15.91
C SER A 306 -6.78 4.29 -14.69
N GLN A 307 -7.91 3.62 -14.53
CA GLN A 307 -8.81 3.75 -13.39
C GLN A 307 -8.14 3.32 -12.09
N CYS A 308 -7.46 2.16 -12.11
CA CYS A 308 -6.74 1.67 -10.94
C CYS A 308 -5.68 2.67 -10.49
N LYS A 309 -4.92 3.25 -11.42
CA LYS A 309 -3.94 4.31 -11.11
C LYS A 309 -4.59 5.54 -10.48
N ALA A 310 -5.75 5.98 -10.99
CA ALA A 310 -6.47 7.09 -10.38
C ALA A 310 -6.92 6.80 -8.94
N LEU A 311 -7.33 5.56 -8.65
CA LEU A 311 -7.71 5.14 -7.29
C LEU A 311 -6.49 4.95 -6.36
N VAL A 312 -5.31 4.61 -6.89
CA VAL A 312 -4.05 4.63 -6.12
C VAL A 312 -3.71 6.05 -5.68
N THR A 313 -3.86 7.04 -6.58
CA THR A 313 -3.71 8.46 -6.23
C THR A 313 -4.70 8.91 -5.15
N VAL A 314 -5.95 8.44 -5.21
CA VAL A 314 -6.96 8.71 -4.17
C VAL A 314 -6.50 8.12 -2.83
N LEU A 315 -6.07 6.85 -2.81
CA LEU A 315 -5.58 6.19 -1.60
C LEU A 315 -4.42 6.95 -0.94
N ALA A 316 -3.49 7.46 -1.74
CA ALA A 316 -2.36 8.24 -1.25
C ALA A 316 -2.75 9.61 -0.65
N SER A 317 -3.95 10.11 -0.94
CA SER A 317 -4.43 11.41 -0.46
C SER A 317 -5.33 11.30 0.77
N ILE A 318 -5.92 10.14 1.02
CA ILE A 318 -6.81 9.91 2.16
C ILE A 318 -5.96 9.85 3.43
N GLU A 319 -6.25 10.74 4.39
CA GLU A 319 -5.61 10.78 5.72
C GLU A 319 -6.16 9.67 6.63
N SER A 320 -5.83 8.43 6.30
CA SER A 320 -6.23 7.23 7.04
C SER A 320 -5.09 6.22 7.10
N THR A 321 -4.88 5.62 8.28
CA THR A 321 -3.95 4.49 8.47
C THR A 321 -4.33 3.31 7.58
N LEU A 322 -5.63 3.03 7.40
CA LEU A 322 -6.08 1.97 6.50
C LEU A 322 -5.72 2.26 5.03
N ALA A 323 -5.93 3.49 4.56
CA ALA A 323 -5.59 3.87 3.19
C ALA A 323 -4.08 3.69 2.93
N LEU A 324 -3.25 4.09 3.90
CA LEU A 324 -1.81 3.91 3.84
C LEU A 324 -1.39 2.43 3.88
N GLN A 325 -2.02 1.60 4.71
CA GLN A 325 -1.77 0.15 4.74
C GLN A 325 -2.16 -0.54 3.43
N ILE A 326 -3.25 -0.11 2.80
CA ILE A 326 -3.62 -0.58 1.45
C ILE A 326 -2.54 -0.17 0.45
N LEU A 327 -2.08 1.08 0.50
CA LEU A 327 -1.05 1.61 -0.40
C LEU A 327 0.28 0.86 -0.25
N LEU A 328 0.74 0.61 0.99
CA LEU A 328 1.89 -0.24 1.33
C LEU A 328 1.74 -1.66 0.75
N SER A 329 0.56 -2.27 0.91
CA SER A 329 0.25 -3.59 0.33
C SER A 329 0.36 -3.59 -1.21
N LEU A 330 -0.07 -2.51 -1.87
CA LEU A 330 0.05 -2.36 -3.32
C LEU A 330 1.51 -2.16 -3.76
N ALA A 331 2.30 -1.39 -3.00
CA ALA A 331 3.71 -1.10 -3.29
C ALA A 331 4.64 -2.32 -3.18
N ASN A 332 4.32 -3.28 -2.29
CA ASN A 332 5.19 -4.42 -2.02
C ASN A 332 5.04 -5.57 -3.03
N ARG A 333 3.84 -6.13 -3.21
CA ARG A 333 3.65 -7.40 -3.95
C ARG A 333 2.52 -7.38 -4.98
N PHE A 334 2.09 -6.20 -5.43
CA PHE A 334 1.02 -6.16 -6.43
C PHE A 334 1.51 -6.61 -7.81
N ARG A 335 0.78 -7.55 -8.42
CA ARG A 335 1.14 -8.20 -9.70
C ARG A 335 1.29 -7.26 -10.89
N THR A 336 0.56 -6.15 -10.92
CA THR A 336 0.65 -5.17 -12.01
C THR A 336 1.74 -4.16 -11.72
N LYS A 337 2.85 -4.25 -12.47
CA LYS A 337 3.99 -3.32 -12.35
C LYS A 337 3.57 -1.85 -12.27
N GLY A 338 2.76 -1.38 -13.22
CA GLY A 338 2.35 0.03 -13.24
C GLY A 338 1.51 0.51 -12.03
N ILE A 339 0.82 -0.39 -11.32
CA ILE A 339 0.09 -0.05 -10.08
C ILE A 339 1.06 -0.10 -8.89
N LYS A 340 1.90 -1.13 -8.84
CA LYS A 340 2.93 -1.30 -7.82
C LYS A 340 3.89 -0.12 -7.77
N ASP A 341 4.43 0.28 -8.93
CA ASP A 341 5.41 1.35 -9.05
C ASP A 341 4.81 2.70 -8.63
N LEU A 342 3.56 2.98 -9.03
CA LEU A 342 2.86 4.20 -8.62
C LEU A 342 2.57 4.21 -7.11
N ALA A 343 2.13 3.09 -6.54
CA ALA A 343 1.92 3.00 -5.11
C ALA A 343 3.25 3.22 -4.36
N ARG A 344 4.34 2.63 -4.84
CA ARG A 344 5.67 2.81 -4.27
C ARG A 344 6.12 4.26 -4.29
N GLU A 345 5.97 4.96 -5.42
CA GLU A 345 6.27 6.40 -5.53
C GLU A 345 5.60 7.23 -4.43
N TYR A 346 4.32 6.97 -4.15
CA TYR A 346 3.60 7.68 -3.09
C TYR A 346 4.06 7.27 -1.69
N VAL A 347 4.30 5.97 -1.43
CA VAL A 347 4.76 5.52 -0.11
C VAL A 347 6.16 6.06 0.18
N ASP A 348 7.07 6.02 -0.79
CA ASP A 348 8.42 6.60 -0.67
C ASP A 348 8.33 8.10 -0.37
N ALA A 349 7.49 8.84 -1.08
CA ALA A 349 7.28 10.27 -0.84
C ALA A 349 6.72 10.56 0.57
N ILE A 350 5.81 9.74 1.08
CA ILE A 350 5.27 9.86 2.44
C ILE A 350 6.36 9.56 3.47
N ALA A 351 7.11 8.47 3.27
CA ALA A 351 8.19 8.04 4.17
C ALA A 351 9.30 9.10 4.24
N ASP A 352 9.77 9.58 3.09
CA ASP A 352 10.78 10.63 2.95
C ASP A 352 10.36 11.94 3.64
N SER A 353 9.07 12.31 3.53
CA SER A 353 8.54 13.53 4.17
C SER A 353 8.61 13.49 5.69
N GLN A 354 8.64 12.29 6.28
CA GLN A 354 8.73 12.05 7.72
C GLN A 354 10.13 11.60 8.16
N GLY A 355 11.07 11.41 7.23
CA GLY A 355 12.39 10.86 7.51
C GLY A 355 12.35 9.39 7.95
N TRP A 356 11.36 8.63 7.48
CA TRP A 356 11.16 7.23 7.84
C TRP A 356 11.53 6.32 6.66
N THR A 357 11.99 5.12 6.97
CA THR A 357 12.03 4.02 6.01
C THR A 357 10.63 3.49 5.73
N LEU A 358 10.47 2.75 4.63
CA LEU A 358 9.20 2.08 4.28
C LEU A 358 8.69 1.18 5.40
N ASP A 359 9.59 0.43 6.01
CA ASP A 359 9.21 -0.50 7.07
C ASP A 359 8.84 0.25 8.35
N GLU A 360 9.55 1.33 8.71
CA GLU A 360 9.16 2.18 9.84
C GLU A 360 7.80 2.83 9.60
N LEU A 361 7.55 3.36 8.41
CA LEU A 361 6.23 3.89 8.04
C LEU A 361 5.15 2.82 8.24
N ALA A 362 5.45 1.58 7.87
CA ALA A 362 4.51 0.47 8.01
C ALA A 362 4.29 0.05 9.47
N ASP A 363 5.31 0.14 10.34
CA ASP A 363 5.22 -0.12 11.79
C ASP A 363 4.44 0.99 12.52
N ARG A 364 4.70 2.26 12.16
CA ARG A 364 4.12 3.45 12.81
C ARG A 364 2.65 3.71 12.45
N THR A 365 2.11 2.99 11.48
CA THR A 365 0.78 3.25 10.91
C THR A 365 -0.14 2.04 10.99
N VAL A 366 0.16 1.10 11.88
CA VAL A 366 -0.70 -0.06 12.13
C VAL A 366 -1.98 0.42 12.85
N PRO A 367 -3.18 0.12 12.33
CA PRO A 367 -4.42 0.40 13.04
C PRO A 367 -4.55 -0.40 14.34
N ASP A 368 -4.93 0.29 15.42
CA ASP A 368 -5.19 -0.30 16.74
C ASP A 368 -6.63 -0.85 16.89
N GLY A 369 -7.53 -0.53 15.97
CA GLY A 369 -8.93 -0.93 16.03
C GLY A 369 -9.77 -0.16 17.04
N GLY A 370 -9.32 1.03 17.46
CA GLY A 370 -9.94 1.85 18.50
C GLY A 370 -9.57 1.43 19.93
N PHE A 371 -8.65 0.47 20.07
CA PHE A 371 -8.13 0.10 21.38
C PHE A 371 -7.08 1.12 21.80
N ALA A 372 -7.22 1.66 23.01
CA ALA A 372 -6.27 2.59 23.59
C ALA A 372 -6.04 2.26 25.06
N ARG A 373 -4.86 2.62 25.58
CA ARG A 373 -4.62 2.53 27.02
C ARG A 373 -5.39 3.65 27.73
N PRO A 374 -5.95 3.38 28.92
CA PRO A 374 -6.44 4.42 29.80
C PRO A 374 -5.40 5.52 29.98
N LEU A 375 -5.85 6.77 30.00
CA LEU A 375 -5.01 7.93 30.24
C LEU A 375 -5.00 8.29 31.73
N ASP A 376 -3.88 8.82 32.21
CA ASP A 376 -3.73 9.38 33.55
C ASP A 376 -4.32 10.81 33.64
N GLU A 377 -4.11 11.48 34.78
CA GLU A 377 -4.57 12.85 35.00
C GLU A 377 -3.91 13.91 34.10
N ASN A 378 -2.79 13.58 33.45
CA ASN A 378 -2.05 14.43 32.52
C ASN A 378 -2.36 14.11 31.04
N GLU A 379 -3.36 13.26 30.78
CA GLU A 379 -3.70 12.73 29.45
C GLU A 379 -2.60 11.84 28.84
N GLU A 380 -1.74 11.25 29.67
CA GLU A 380 -0.70 10.32 29.23
C GLU A 380 -1.16 8.86 29.41
N PRO A 381 -0.84 7.94 28.48
CA PRO A 381 -1.14 6.52 28.63
C PRO A 381 -0.55 5.94 29.93
N ILE A 382 -1.38 5.30 30.75
CA ILE A 382 -0.93 4.65 31.98
C ILE A 382 -0.05 3.44 31.61
N GLU A 383 1.24 3.48 31.93
CA GLU A 383 2.18 2.38 31.65
C GLU A 383 1.73 1.09 32.35
N GLY A 384 1.87 -0.06 31.66
CA GLY A 384 1.41 -1.36 32.15
C GLY A 384 -0.10 -1.58 32.17
N SER A 385 -0.92 -0.55 31.89
CA SER A 385 -2.38 -0.72 31.82
C SER A 385 -2.83 -1.40 30.52
N GLU A 386 -3.87 -2.21 30.58
CA GLU A 386 -4.37 -2.91 29.39
C GLU A 386 -5.10 -1.97 28.43
N ALA A 387 -4.82 -2.11 27.12
CA ALA A 387 -5.54 -1.36 26.10
C ALA A 387 -6.99 -1.87 25.94
N VAL A 388 -7.94 -0.95 25.93
CA VAL A 388 -9.37 -1.22 25.84
C VAL A 388 -10.03 -0.41 24.73
N LEU A 389 -11.12 -0.93 24.19
CA LEU A 389 -12.06 -0.16 23.38
C LEU A 389 -13.28 0.17 24.23
N GLU A 390 -13.54 1.46 24.46
CA GLU A 390 -14.72 1.92 25.18
C GLU A 390 -15.89 2.14 24.23
N LEU A 391 -17.07 1.65 24.60
CA LEU A 391 -18.30 1.72 23.81
C LEU A 391 -19.37 2.47 24.59
N ASP A 392 -19.74 3.66 24.10
CA ASP A 392 -20.61 4.60 24.81
C ASP A 392 -22.09 4.42 24.40
N PHE A 393 -22.97 4.23 25.39
CA PHE A 393 -24.43 4.26 25.21
C PHE A 393 -25.04 5.48 25.93
N GLY A 394 -24.23 6.41 26.42
CA GLY A 394 -24.62 7.52 27.30
C GLY A 394 -24.41 7.16 28.77
N PRO A 395 -25.48 6.90 29.55
CA PRO A 395 -25.33 6.53 30.97
C PRO A 395 -24.74 5.13 31.18
N ARG A 396 -24.81 4.24 30.17
CA ARG A 396 -24.15 2.93 30.19
C ARG A 396 -22.93 2.95 29.29
N GLN A 397 -21.86 2.30 29.74
CA GLN A 397 -20.63 2.16 28.99
C GLN A 397 -20.17 0.70 29.05
N PHE A 398 -19.55 0.25 27.97
CA PHE A 398 -18.99 -1.09 27.88
C PHE A 398 -17.52 -1.02 27.52
N LEU A 399 -16.74 -1.96 28.04
CA LEU A 399 -15.32 -2.10 27.72
C LEU A 399 -15.10 -3.38 26.92
N VAL A 400 -14.27 -3.28 25.89
CA VAL A 400 -13.80 -4.41 25.12
C VAL A 400 -12.30 -4.57 25.34
N LYS A 401 -11.90 -5.78 25.74
CA LYS A 401 -10.50 -6.21 25.89
C LYS A 401 -10.18 -7.30 24.87
N LEU A 402 -8.90 -7.52 24.59
CA LEU A 402 -8.46 -8.65 23.77
C LEU A 402 -7.93 -9.74 24.70
N ASP A 403 -8.44 -10.96 24.56
CA ASP A 403 -7.83 -12.11 25.21
C ASP A 403 -6.51 -12.52 24.51
N ASP A 404 -5.85 -13.55 25.04
CA ASP A 404 -4.53 -14.03 24.56
C ASP A 404 -4.58 -14.54 23.12
N ARG A 405 -5.78 -14.85 22.61
CA ARG A 405 -6.04 -15.27 21.23
C ARG A 405 -6.50 -14.11 20.35
N LEU A 406 -6.38 -12.88 20.84
CA LEU A 406 -6.82 -11.65 20.17
C LEU A 406 -8.31 -11.63 19.87
N VAL A 407 -9.12 -12.31 20.70
CA VAL A 407 -10.58 -12.31 20.62
C VAL A 407 -11.14 -11.19 21.49
N PRO A 408 -12.03 -10.34 20.96
CA PRO A 408 -12.68 -9.30 21.75
C PRO A 408 -13.62 -9.85 22.83
N VAL A 409 -13.32 -9.54 24.10
CA VAL A 409 -14.13 -9.84 25.29
C VAL A 409 -14.83 -8.57 25.74
N LEU A 410 -16.16 -8.59 25.70
CA LEU A 410 -17.01 -7.47 26.11
C LEU A 410 -17.37 -7.56 27.58
N THR A 411 -17.25 -6.45 28.30
CA THR A 411 -17.63 -6.31 29.71
C THR A 411 -18.44 -5.05 29.93
N ASN A 412 -19.35 -5.07 30.90
CA ASN A 412 -19.99 -3.85 31.38
C ASN A 412 -19.01 -3.08 32.28
N LYS A 413 -18.85 -1.77 32.03
CA LYS A 413 -17.85 -0.94 32.72
C LYS A 413 -18.15 -0.78 34.21
N GLU A 414 -19.42 -0.83 34.61
CA GLU A 414 -19.84 -0.61 36.00
C GLU A 414 -19.63 -1.83 36.91
N ASP A 415 -20.02 -3.03 36.44
CA ASP A 415 -20.01 -4.26 37.26
C ASP A 415 -18.97 -5.30 36.81
N GLY A 416 -18.22 -5.03 35.72
CA GLY A 416 -17.23 -5.92 35.14
C GLY A 416 -17.79 -7.19 34.49
N LYS A 417 -19.12 -7.32 34.38
CA LYS A 417 -19.75 -8.56 33.91
C LYS A 417 -19.47 -8.81 32.44
N VAL A 418 -18.96 -9.99 32.12
CA VAL A 418 -18.71 -10.44 30.74
C VAL A 418 -20.03 -10.64 29.99
N LEU A 419 -20.07 -10.13 28.76
CA LEU A 419 -21.23 -10.16 27.87
C LEU A 419 -20.88 -10.88 26.56
N LYS A 420 -21.82 -11.69 26.06
CA LYS A 420 -21.64 -12.37 24.78
C LYS A 420 -21.79 -11.42 23.57
N ASN A 421 -22.66 -10.42 23.70
CA ASN A 421 -22.96 -9.43 22.66
C ASN A 421 -23.31 -8.09 23.32
N LEU A 422 -23.18 -6.99 22.56
CA LEU A 422 -23.71 -5.70 22.97
C LEU A 422 -25.24 -5.80 23.16
N PRO A 423 -25.79 -5.29 24.28
CA PRO A 423 -27.22 -5.30 24.51
C PRO A 423 -27.96 -4.35 23.56
N ALA A 424 -29.29 -4.49 23.51
CA ALA A 424 -30.14 -3.44 22.94
C ALA A 424 -30.05 -2.16 23.80
N PRO A 425 -30.19 -0.96 23.19
CA PRO A 425 -30.30 0.27 23.96
C PRO A 425 -31.48 0.16 24.94
N GLY A 426 -31.23 0.53 26.19
CA GLY A 426 -32.24 0.62 27.24
C GLY A 426 -32.99 1.94 27.16
N LYS A 427 -34.03 2.09 27.99
CA LYS A 427 -34.90 3.28 27.98
C LYS A 427 -34.16 4.60 28.24
N ASN A 428 -33.05 4.56 28.97
CA ASN A 428 -32.25 5.73 29.32
C ASN A 428 -30.99 5.88 28.47
N ASP A 429 -30.71 4.94 27.57
CA ASP A 429 -29.54 5.04 26.71
C ASP A 429 -29.82 5.99 25.55
N ASP A 430 -28.74 6.54 24.99
CA ASP A 430 -28.76 7.27 23.74
C ASP A 430 -28.77 6.28 22.56
N GLU A 431 -29.84 6.30 21.76
CA GLU A 431 -30.01 5.38 20.63
C GLU A 431 -28.98 5.57 19.52
N GLU A 432 -28.56 6.81 19.24
CA GLU A 432 -27.56 7.07 18.19
C GLU A 432 -26.17 6.64 18.66
N LYS A 433 -25.78 6.95 19.91
CA LYS A 433 -24.53 6.44 20.49
C LYS A 433 -24.49 4.91 20.53
N ALA A 434 -25.58 4.26 20.91
CA ALA A 434 -25.68 2.80 20.91
C ALA A 434 -25.52 2.19 19.51
N LYS A 435 -26.01 2.88 18.47
CA LYS A 435 -25.85 2.48 17.06
C LYS A 435 -24.41 2.69 16.58
N GLU A 436 -23.79 3.80 16.95
CA GLU A 436 -22.37 4.09 16.68
C GLU A 436 -21.46 3.05 17.35
N ALA A 437 -21.64 2.80 18.64
CA ALA A 437 -20.90 1.79 19.40
C ALA A 437 -21.02 0.37 18.81
N LYS A 438 -22.22 -0.01 18.34
CA LYS A 438 -22.41 -1.30 17.62
C LYS A 438 -21.63 -1.36 16.32
N LYS A 439 -21.58 -0.26 15.57
CA LYS A 439 -20.81 -0.16 14.33
C LYS A 439 -19.32 -0.23 14.63
N GLU A 440 -18.85 0.54 15.59
CA GLU A 440 -17.46 0.58 16.06
C GLU A 440 -16.96 -0.80 16.50
N PHE A 441 -17.72 -1.50 17.34
CA PHE A 441 -17.36 -2.86 17.75
C PHE A 441 -17.29 -3.86 16.59
N SER A 442 -18.20 -3.74 15.61
CA SER A 442 -18.17 -4.55 14.39
C SER A 442 -16.92 -4.25 13.55
N ASP A 443 -16.56 -2.97 13.42
CA ASP A 443 -15.41 -2.55 12.63
C ASP A 443 -14.09 -2.92 13.31
N ALA A 444 -13.98 -2.76 14.63
CA ALA A 444 -12.86 -3.23 15.45
C ALA A 444 -12.59 -4.73 15.23
N LYS A 445 -13.62 -5.58 15.25
CA LYS A 445 -13.49 -7.03 14.96
C LYS A 445 -12.88 -7.32 13.58
N LYS A 446 -13.25 -6.53 12.56
CA LYS A 446 -12.69 -6.68 11.21
C LYS A 446 -11.24 -6.24 11.18
N ILE A 447 -10.92 -5.11 11.81
CA ILE A 447 -9.56 -4.56 11.91
C ILE A 447 -8.65 -5.57 12.59
N ILE A 448 -9.03 -6.10 13.76
CA ILE A 448 -8.23 -7.10 14.49
C ILE A 448 -7.94 -8.31 13.60
N LYS A 449 -8.97 -8.90 13.00
CA LYS A 449 -8.79 -10.08 12.12
C LYS A 449 -7.84 -9.80 10.96
N GLU A 450 -7.95 -8.61 10.37
CA GLU A 450 -7.08 -8.20 9.27
C GLU A 450 -5.64 -7.95 9.74
N MET A 451 -5.47 -7.27 10.88
CA MET A 451 -4.16 -6.95 11.44
C MET A 451 -3.43 -8.19 11.93
N VAL A 452 -4.11 -9.13 12.61
CA VAL A 452 -3.51 -10.42 12.98
C VAL A 452 -2.92 -11.11 11.76
N LYS A 453 -3.68 -11.19 10.66
CA LYS A 453 -3.20 -11.81 9.43
C LYS A 453 -2.00 -11.05 8.85
N ARG A 454 -2.12 -9.73 8.63
CA ARG A 454 -1.09 -8.93 7.97
C ARG A 454 0.19 -8.85 8.80
N GLN A 455 0.09 -8.66 10.11
CA GLN A 455 1.23 -8.49 11.00
C GLN A 455 1.93 -9.83 11.27
N THR A 456 1.22 -10.95 11.27
CA THR A 456 1.87 -12.28 11.28
C THR A 456 2.74 -12.47 10.04
N GLU A 457 2.22 -12.16 8.84
CA GLU A 457 2.98 -12.25 7.59
C GLU A 457 4.20 -11.31 7.59
N ARG A 458 4.05 -10.09 8.14
CA ARG A 458 5.13 -9.10 8.24
C ARG A 458 6.21 -9.46 9.25
N LEU A 459 5.84 -9.96 10.43
CA LEU A 459 6.79 -10.41 11.45
C LEU A 459 7.57 -11.63 10.95
N TYR A 460 6.92 -12.56 10.25
CA TYR A 460 7.62 -13.67 9.61
C TYR A 460 8.63 -13.17 8.55
N GLU A 461 8.23 -12.24 7.69
CA GLU A 461 9.13 -11.65 6.72
C GLU A 461 10.29 -10.88 7.38
N ALA A 462 10.02 -10.16 8.47
CA ALA A 462 11.03 -9.45 9.24
C ALA A 462 12.06 -10.39 9.88
N MET A 463 11.64 -11.59 10.32
CA MET A 463 12.56 -12.65 10.73
C MET A 463 13.41 -13.12 9.54
N CYS A 464 12.79 -13.40 8.39
CA CYS A 464 13.50 -13.83 7.19
C CYS A 464 14.56 -12.81 6.75
N THR A 465 14.21 -11.53 6.70
CA THR A 465 15.11 -10.45 6.29
C THR A 465 16.03 -9.95 7.40
N GLN A 466 15.95 -10.54 8.60
CA GLN A 466 16.71 -10.13 9.78
C GLN A 466 16.57 -8.63 10.08
N ARG A 467 15.33 -8.13 9.99
CA ARG A 467 15.00 -6.73 10.31
C ARG A 467 15.42 -6.42 11.74
N ILE A 468 15.97 -5.23 11.92
CA ILE A 468 16.44 -4.69 13.19
C ILE A 468 15.60 -3.46 13.56
N TRP A 469 15.23 -3.38 14.83
CA TRP A 469 14.65 -2.20 15.45
C TRP A 469 15.57 -1.69 16.56
N THR A 470 15.52 -0.40 16.87
CA THR A 470 15.97 0.05 18.20
C THR A 470 14.98 -0.46 19.25
N PHE A 471 15.43 -0.73 20.47
CA PHE A 471 14.54 -1.17 21.55
C PHE A 471 13.45 -0.14 21.81
N ARG A 472 13.77 1.15 21.73
CA ARG A 472 12.79 2.23 21.83
C ARG A 472 11.68 2.14 20.77
N ASP A 473 12.05 1.99 19.49
CA ASP A 473 11.05 1.88 18.41
C ASP A 473 10.27 0.57 18.50
N TRP A 474 10.94 -0.53 18.86
CA TRP A 474 10.29 -1.82 19.08
C TRP A 474 9.27 -1.76 20.22
N LYS A 475 9.64 -1.13 21.36
CA LYS A 475 8.75 -0.94 22.50
C LYS A 475 7.53 -0.12 22.07
N LEU A 476 7.76 1.05 21.49
CA LEU A 476 6.71 2.02 21.16
C LEU A 476 5.75 1.54 20.07
N TYR A 477 6.25 0.96 18.98
CA TYR A 477 5.43 0.66 17.80
C TYR A 477 4.99 -0.81 17.69
N LEU A 478 5.68 -1.73 18.37
CA LEU A 478 5.35 -3.15 18.35
C LEU A 478 4.84 -3.60 19.72
N ALA A 479 5.66 -3.55 20.77
CA ALA A 479 5.33 -4.15 22.07
C ALA A 479 4.15 -3.46 22.77
N GLU A 480 4.08 -2.13 22.70
CA GLU A 480 3.04 -1.34 23.35
C GLU A 480 1.75 -1.25 22.53
N HIS A 481 1.81 -1.56 21.24
CA HIS A 481 0.66 -1.51 20.35
C HIS A 481 -0.41 -2.52 20.78
N PRO A 482 -1.69 -2.13 20.90
CA PRO A 482 -2.76 -2.99 21.47
C PRO A 482 -2.91 -4.38 20.81
N ILE A 483 -2.82 -4.44 19.48
CA ILE A 483 -2.91 -5.69 18.72
C ILE A 483 -1.52 -6.33 18.50
N VAL A 484 -0.54 -5.58 17.99
CA VAL A 484 0.80 -6.11 17.65
C VAL A 484 1.59 -6.54 18.89
N GLY A 485 1.42 -5.88 20.03
CA GLY A 485 2.10 -6.25 21.28
C GLY A 485 1.75 -7.67 21.72
N ARG A 486 0.46 -8.02 21.66
CA ARG A 486 -0.02 -9.40 21.91
C ARG A 486 0.57 -10.40 20.92
N LEU A 487 0.74 -10.03 19.64
CA LEU A 487 1.47 -10.88 18.68
C LEU A 487 2.93 -11.06 19.09
N CYS A 488 3.60 -10.01 19.58
CA CYS A 488 4.99 -10.06 20.03
C CYS A 488 5.20 -10.99 21.24
N THR A 489 4.19 -11.18 22.11
CA THR A 489 4.26 -12.12 23.26
C THR A 489 4.37 -13.60 22.85
N ARG A 490 4.02 -13.90 21.60
CA ARG A 490 4.01 -15.25 21.00
C ARG A 490 5.27 -15.55 20.20
N LEU A 491 6.30 -14.72 20.34
CA LEU A 491 7.55 -14.78 19.59
C LEU A 491 8.74 -14.65 20.54
N ILE A 492 9.85 -15.25 20.12
CA ILE A 492 11.15 -15.09 20.78
C ILE A 492 11.98 -14.06 20.02
N TRP A 493 12.59 -13.15 20.75
CA TRP A 493 13.35 -12.01 20.28
C TRP A 493 14.81 -12.12 20.72
N ALA A 494 15.70 -11.42 20.01
CA ALA A 494 17.10 -11.28 20.34
C ALA A 494 17.44 -9.80 20.50
N ALA A 495 18.08 -9.46 21.61
CA ALA A 495 18.66 -8.14 21.88
C ALA A 495 20.17 -8.18 21.66
N ARG A 496 20.70 -7.17 21.00
CA ARG A 496 22.13 -6.97 20.74
C ARG A 496 22.53 -5.57 21.14
N GLU A 497 23.77 -5.40 21.57
CA GLU A 497 24.34 -4.06 21.71
C GLU A 497 24.35 -3.38 20.35
N LYS A 498 24.18 -2.06 20.34
CA LYS A 498 24.46 -1.28 19.14
C LYS A 498 25.93 -1.47 18.75
N PRO A 499 26.25 -1.78 17.48
CA PRO A 499 27.62 -1.88 17.00
C PRO A 499 28.42 -0.61 17.29
N ASP A 500 29.69 -0.79 17.67
CA ASP A 500 30.69 0.29 17.65
C ASP A 500 31.00 0.71 16.18
N GLU A 501 31.69 1.85 16.00
CA GLU A 501 31.99 2.44 14.67
C GLU A 501 32.71 1.48 13.68
N ASP A 502 33.32 0.41 14.18
CA ASP A 502 34.06 -0.59 13.39
C ASP A 502 33.17 -1.61 12.64
N GLY A 503 31.84 -1.57 12.78
CA GLY A 503 30.90 -2.26 11.89
C GLY A 503 30.74 -3.77 12.09
N ALA A 504 31.23 -4.35 13.18
CA ALA A 504 30.96 -5.74 13.55
C ALA A 504 29.50 -5.92 14.03
N GLU A 505 28.88 -7.10 13.82
CA GLU A 505 27.58 -7.41 14.43
C GLU A 505 27.67 -7.20 15.96
N GLY A 506 26.74 -6.42 16.52
CA GLY A 506 26.67 -6.15 17.95
C GLY A 506 26.57 -7.42 18.78
N ARG A 507 27.23 -7.42 19.95
CA ARG A 507 27.24 -8.56 20.87
C ARG A 507 25.82 -8.93 21.27
N LEU A 508 25.49 -10.22 21.23
CA LEU A 508 24.23 -10.74 21.75
C LEU A 508 24.16 -10.46 23.27
N LEU A 509 23.15 -9.72 23.69
CA LEU A 509 22.88 -9.40 25.08
C LEU A 509 22.04 -10.49 25.72
N SER A 510 20.90 -10.79 25.11
CA SER A 510 19.97 -11.81 25.57
C SER A 510 19.03 -12.24 24.43
N THR A 511 18.49 -13.43 24.53
CA THR A 511 17.23 -13.79 23.86
C THR A 511 16.11 -13.65 24.87
N PHE A 512 14.94 -13.17 24.46
CA PHE A 512 13.87 -12.85 25.40
C PHE A 512 12.48 -13.04 24.80
N ARG A 513 11.47 -13.09 25.67
CA ARG A 513 10.04 -13.05 25.33
C ARG A 513 9.37 -11.88 26.05
N LEU A 514 8.46 -11.21 25.36
CA LEU A 514 7.57 -10.21 25.94
C LEU A 514 6.42 -10.89 26.69
N LEU A 515 6.14 -10.46 27.92
CA LEU A 515 5.01 -10.91 28.72
C LEU A 515 3.80 -9.97 28.58
N GLU A 516 2.63 -10.44 29.02
CA GLU A 516 1.36 -9.71 28.88
C GLU A 516 1.29 -8.39 29.66
N ASP A 517 2.05 -8.30 30.75
CA ASP A 517 2.19 -7.09 31.57
C ASP A 517 3.23 -6.10 30.99
N GLY A 518 3.88 -6.46 29.87
CA GLY A 518 4.90 -5.66 29.21
C GLY A 518 6.33 -5.92 29.70
N SER A 519 6.53 -6.78 30.71
CA SER A 519 7.87 -7.16 31.16
C SER A 519 8.55 -8.13 30.18
N LEU A 520 9.88 -8.24 30.28
CA LEU A 520 10.69 -9.10 29.42
C LEU A 520 11.33 -10.21 30.26
N THR A 521 11.30 -11.44 29.75
CA THR A 521 11.93 -12.60 30.38
C THR A 521 12.88 -13.30 29.42
N ASP A 522 13.98 -13.86 29.92
CA ASP A 522 14.86 -14.74 29.16
C ASP A 522 14.40 -16.21 29.20
N SER A 523 15.21 -17.12 28.65
CA SER A 523 14.88 -18.54 28.56
C SER A 523 14.91 -19.27 29.92
N SER A 524 15.44 -18.64 30.96
CA SER A 524 15.55 -19.16 32.32
C SER A 524 14.54 -18.52 33.29
N ASP A 525 13.53 -17.80 32.77
CA ASP A 525 12.55 -17.03 33.54
C ASP A 525 13.14 -15.83 34.32
N GLU A 526 14.32 -15.34 33.93
CA GLU A 526 14.95 -14.17 34.55
C GLU A 526 14.59 -12.88 33.82
N ALA A 527 14.42 -11.80 34.58
CA ALA A 527 14.03 -10.49 34.05
C ALA A 527 15.12 -9.89 33.15
N VAL A 528 14.72 -9.34 32.00
CA VAL A 528 15.63 -8.71 31.03
C VAL A 528 15.40 -7.19 31.00
N GLU A 529 16.47 -6.43 31.23
CA GLU A 529 16.49 -4.97 31.08
C GLU A 529 17.34 -4.58 29.86
N LEU A 530 16.78 -3.73 29.00
CA LEU A 530 17.41 -3.28 27.75
C LEU A 530 17.46 -1.75 27.69
N LYS A 531 18.49 -1.23 27.02
CA LYS A 531 18.64 0.21 26.75
C LYS A 531 17.90 0.58 25.48
N ASP A 532 17.43 1.81 25.40
CA ASP A 532 16.69 2.34 24.24
C ASP A 532 17.37 2.12 22.88
N ASP A 533 18.71 2.13 22.86
CA ASP A 533 19.52 1.98 21.65
C ASP A 533 19.99 0.56 21.37
N ASP A 534 19.67 -0.41 22.24
CA ASP A 534 19.89 -1.83 21.96
C ASP A 534 19.07 -2.24 20.72
N LEU A 535 19.62 -3.19 19.96
CA LEU A 535 19.08 -3.63 18.69
C LEU A 535 18.27 -4.91 18.87
N ILE A 536 17.01 -4.87 18.46
CA ILE A 536 16.05 -5.96 18.58
C ILE A 536 15.84 -6.62 17.22
N SER A 537 15.81 -7.95 17.19
CA SER A 537 15.49 -8.75 16.01
C SER A 537 14.74 -10.01 16.38
N LEU A 538 14.09 -10.66 15.41
CA LEU A 538 13.44 -11.95 15.65
C LEU A 538 14.47 -13.09 15.62
N VAL A 539 14.32 -14.01 16.57
CA VAL A 539 15.15 -15.21 16.65
C VAL A 539 14.81 -16.19 15.53
N HIS A 540 15.83 -16.89 15.05
CA HIS A 540 15.71 -18.04 14.17
C HIS A 540 16.79 -19.07 14.53
N SER A 541 16.52 -20.37 14.34
CA SER A 541 17.44 -21.48 14.65
C SER A 541 18.84 -21.32 14.05
N CYS A 542 18.96 -20.68 12.88
CA CYS A 542 20.27 -20.35 12.26
C CYS A 542 21.23 -19.56 13.17
N LYS A 543 20.73 -18.87 14.19
CA LYS A 543 21.51 -17.98 15.06
C LYS A 543 21.48 -18.42 16.53
N LEU A 544 20.96 -19.61 16.84
CA LEU A 544 20.96 -20.19 18.18
C LEU A 544 21.70 -21.52 18.24
N ASP A 545 22.23 -21.84 19.41
CA ASP A 545 22.66 -23.18 19.73
C ASP A 545 21.45 -24.07 20.12
N ALA A 546 21.66 -25.38 20.06
CA ALA A 546 20.59 -26.37 20.27
C ALA A 546 20.04 -26.38 21.71
N ASP A 547 20.86 -26.04 22.71
CA ASP A 547 20.44 -26.05 24.12
C ASP A 547 19.54 -24.85 24.41
N THR A 548 19.91 -23.67 23.92
CA THR A 548 19.08 -22.46 23.99
C THR A 548 17.75 -22.64 23.24
N GLU A 549 17.78 -23.25 22.04
CA GLU A 549 16.57 -23.59 21.28
C GLU A 549 15.65 -24.53 22.06
N ALA A 550 16.18 -25.62 22.62
CA ALA A 550 15.40 -26.57 23.41
C ALA A 550 14.76 -25.92 24.64
N THR A 551 15.49 -25.02 25.30
CA THR A 551 15.01 -24.27 26.47
C THR A 551 13.84 -23.37 26.10
N TRP A 552 13.93 -22.63 24.99
CA TRP A 552 12.83 -21.80 24.51
C TRP A 552 11.59 -22.59 24.11
N LYS A 553 11.77 -23.73 23.44
CA LYS A 553 10.65 -24.61 23.09
C LYS A 553 9.92 -25.10 24.34
N LYS A 554 10.67 -25.52 25.36
CA LYS A 554 10.10 -25.92 26.64
C LYS A 554 9.40 -24.76 27.34
N HIS A 555 10.00 -23.57 27.38
CA HIS A 555 9.37 -22.38 27.93
C HIS A 555 8.03 -22.09 27.22
N LEU A 556 7.97 -22.12 25.88
CA LEU A 556 6.70 -21.86 25.18
C LEU A 556 5.62 -22.89 25.51
N GLU A 557 6.00 -24.17 25.67
CA GLU A 557 5.12 -25.25 26.10
C GLU A 557 4.63 -25.08 27.55
N ASP A 558 5.53 -24.79 28.49
CA ASP A 558 5.24 -24.63 29.92
C ASP A 558 4.23 -23.50 30.19
N TYR A 559 4.23 -22.46 29.35
CA TYR A 559 3.32 -21.31 29.42
C TYR A 559 2.12 -21.39 28.45
N ASP A 560 1.88 -22.52 27.77
CA ASP A 560 0.81 -22.72 26.78
C ASP A 560 0.77 -21.65 25.66
N VAL A 561 1.95 -21.19 25.24
CA VAL A 561 2.11 -20.16 24.21
C VAL A 561 2.22 -20.82 22.84
N GLU A 562 1.16 -20.74 22.04
CA GLU A 562 1.21 -21.14 20.64
C GLU A 562 1.99 -20.10 19.81
N PRO A 563 3.13 -20.44 19.17
CA PRO A 563 3.90 -19.49 18.38
C PRO A 563 3.13 -18.98 17.16
N LEU A 564 3.39 -17.75 16.70
CA LEU A 564 2.75 -17.23 15.47
C LEU A 564 3.19 -18.00 14.21
N PHE A 565 4.45 -18.39 14.19
CA PHE A 565 5.09 -19.18 13.15
C PHE A 565 6.30 -19.90 13.74
N ASN A 566 6.80 -20.88 13.01
CA ASN A 566 7.91 -21.72 13.46
C ASN A 566 9.25 -20.95 13.38
N GLN A 567 9.89 -20.71 14.53
CA GLN A 567 11.22 -20.09 14.63
C GLN A 567 12.39 -21.10 14.75
N PHE A 568 12.10 -22.39 15.01
CA PHE A 568 13.09 -23.36 15.49
C PHE A 568 13.16 -24.64 14.63
N ASP A 569 12.05 -25.35 14.44
CA ASP A 569 12.02 -26.71 13.86
C ASP A 569 12.19 -26.75 12.32
N ARG A 570 12.63 -25.66 11.70
CA ARG A 570 12.90 -25.62 10.26
C ARG A 570 14.33 -26.06 9.96
N PRO A 571 14.53 -26.97 8.98
CA PRO A 571 15.87 -27.37 8.56
C PRO A 571 16.69 -26.16 8.10
N VAL A 572 17.87 -25.98 8.70
CA VAL A 572 18.82 -24.92 8.33
C VAL A 572 19.57 -25.31 7.05
N TYR A 573 19.54 -24.44 6.05
CA TYR A 573 20.35 -24.62 4.85
C TYR A 573 21.77 -24.15 5.11
N LYS A 574 22.76 -24.99 4.80
CA LYS A 574 24.18 -24.65 4.90
C LYS A 574 24.78 -24.64 3.50
N LEU A 575 25.48 -23.57 3.18
CA LEU A 575 26.29 -23.49 1.96
C LEU A 575 27.37 -24.55 1.98
N ALA A 576 27.76 -25.03 0.79
CA ALA A 576 28.85 -25.99 0.68
C ALA A 576 30.18 -25.36 1.10
N ASP A 577 31.04 -26.13 1.77
CA ASP A 577 32.36 -25.67 2.18
C ASP A 577 33.24 -25.35 0.94
N GLY A 578 33.75 -24.13 0.86
CA GLY A 578 34.64 -23.68 -0.22
C GLY A 578 34.73 -22.17 -0.31
N ASN A 579 35.81 -21.65 -0.92
CA ASN A 579 36.00 -20.22 -1.15
C ASN A 579 35.45 -19.75 -2.51
N GLU A 580 34.82 -20.63 -3.28
CA GLU A 580 34.25 -20.28 -4.58
C GLU A 580 32.82 -19.73 -4.41
N PRO A 581 32.47 -18.60 -5.06
CA PRO A 581 31.12 -18.05 -5.01
C PRO A 581 30.06 -19.05 -5.48
N GLN A 582 28.96 -19.13 -4.74
CA GLN A 582 27.82 -19.98 -5.07
C GLN A 582 26.64 -19.09 -5.47
N PHE A 583 25.94 -19.40 -6.56
CA PHE A 583 24.91 -18.51 -7.11
C PHE A 583 23.51 -19.13 -7.19
N ASP A 584 23.40 -20.45 -7.04
CA ASP A 584 22.15 -21.18 -7.15
C ASP A 584 22.11 -22.41 -6.24
N VAL A 585 20.88 -22.74 -5.84
CA VAL A 585 20.52 -23.98 -5.17
C VAL A 585 19.87 -24.89 -6.21
N VAL A 586 20.48 -26.06 -6.43
CA VAL A 586 20.10 -27.02 -7.48
C VAL A 586 19.61 -28.38 -6.94
N ASP A 587 19.40 -28.49 -5.63
CA ASP A 587 18.97 -29.73 -4.94
C ASP A 587 17.70 -30.37 -5.52
N PHE A 588 16.84 -29.58 -6.15
CA PHE A 588 15.55 -30.01 -6.68
C PHE A 588 15.46 -29.97 -8.21
N VAL A 589 16.58 -29.86 -8.93
CA VAL A 589 16.60 -29.95 -10.41
C VAL A 589 15.87 -31.23 -10.84
N GLY A 590 14.93 -31.10 -11.77
CA GLY A 590 14.21 -32.24 -12.33
C GLY A 590 13.14 -32.84 -11.42
N HIS A 591 12.84 -32.22 -10.27
CA HIS A 591 11.65 -32.58 -9.49
C HIS A 591 10.38 -32.20 -10.25
N MET A 592 9.59 -33.21 -10.59
CA MET A 592 8.39 -33.08 -11.43
C MET A 592 7.16 -32.69 -10.62
N LEU A 593 6.38 -31.74 -11.12
CA LEU A 593 5.06 -31.35 -10.62
C LEU A 593 4.18 -30.85 -11.79
N THR A 594 2.98 -30.35 -11.49
CA THR A 594 2.16 -29.71 -12.53
C THR A 594 2.20 -28.18 -12.43
N VAL A 595 1.97 -27.50 -13.55
CA VAL A 595 1.91 -26.03 -13.62
C VAL A 595 0.94 -25.46 -12.57
N PHE A 596 -0.25 -26.08 -12.41
CA PHE A 596 -1.23 -25.58 -11.43
C PHE A 596 -0.81 -25.84 -9.98
N LYS A 597 -0.13 -26.96 -9.69
CA LYS A 597 0.45 -27.22 -8.36
C LYS A 597 1.54 -26.21 -8.03
N LEU A 598 2.47 -25.97 -8.97
CA LEU A 598 3.51 -24.96 -8.82
C LEU A 598 2.91 -23.58 -8.57
N ARG A 599 1.98 -23.13 -9.44
CA ARG A 599 1.28 -21.84 -9.28
C ARG A 599 0.65 -21.72 -7.90
N THR A 600 -0.13 -22.72 -7.51
CA THR A 600 -0.92 -22.68 -6.28
C THR A 600 -0.01 -22.58 -5.06
N LYS A 601 1.03 -23.43 -4.99
CA LYS A 601 1.96 -23.46 -3.87
C LYS A 601 2.86 -22.22 -3.83
N ALA A 602 3.46 -21.84 -4.96
CA ALA A 602 4.31 -20.65 -5.06
C ALA A 602 3.55 -19.37 -4.69
N THR A 603 2.31 -19.22 -5.18
CA THR A 603 1.45 -18.07 -4.82
C THR A 603 1.12 -18.05 -3.33
N LYS A 604 0.84 -19.22 -2.72
CA LYS A 604 0.58 -19.33 -1.27
C LYS A 604 1.81 -18.95 -0.44
N LEU A 605 3.01 -19.22 -0.93
CA LEU A 605 4.29 -18.88 -0.28
C LEU A 605 4.76 -17.44 -0.60
N GLY A 606 3.96 -16.66 -1.33
CA GLY A 606 4.23 -15.24 -1.61
C GLY A 606 5.05 -14.98 -2.87
N TYR A 607 5.31 -15.99 -3.70
CA TYR A 607 5.92 -15.81 -5.01
C TYR A 607 4.90 -15.35 -6.05
N THR A 608 5.36 -14.55 -7.01
CA THR A 608 4.56 -14.03 -8.11
C THR A 608 5.15 -14.48 -9.44
N ARG A 609 4.28 -14.76 -10.41
CA ARG A 609 4.70 -15.19 -11.75
C ARG A 609 5.56 -14.12 -12.42
N GLY A 610 6.66 -14.53 -13.05
CA GLY A 610 7.47 -13.68 -13.92
C GLY A 610 6.73 -13.20 -15.17
N ALA A 611 7.32 -12.22 -15.84
CA ALA A 611 6.77 -11.74 -17.12
C ALA A 611 6.74 -12.87 -18.16
N ALA A 612 5.76 -12.81 -19.07
CA ALA A 612 5.81 -13.67 -20.24
C ALA A 612 6.85 -13.11 -21.22
N GLU A 613 7.66 -14.01 -21.77
CA GLU A 613 8.67 -13.76 -22.78
C GLU A 613 8.10 -13.99 -24.19
N ASP A 614 8.96 -14.01 -25.20
CA ASP A 614 8.58 -14.28 -26.58
C ASP A 614 7.85 -15.64 -26.68
N GLY A 615 6.77 -15.66 -27.47
CA GLY A 615 5.89 -16.83 -27.57
C GLY A 615 4.92 -17.01 -26.39
N GLY A 616 4.80 -16.02 -25.48
CA GLY A 616 3.82 -16.05 -24.39
C GLY A 616 4.15 -17.04 -23.28
N CYS A 617 5.40 -17.52 -23.23
CA CYS A 617 5.89 -18.45 -22.23
C CYS A 617 6.53 -17.72 -21.05
N PHE A 618 6.51 -18.31 -19.85
CA PHE A 618 7.23 -17.80 -18.69
C PHE A 618 7.94 -18.94 -17.96
N TYR A 619 9.08 -18.64 -17.34
CA TYR A 619 9.99 -19.63 -16.77
C TYR A 619 10.29 -19.42 -15.29
N ARG A 620 9.71 -18.38 -14.67
CA ARG A 620 10.14 -17.88 -13.37
C ARG A 620 9.00 -17.54 -12.42
N TYR A 621 9.27 -17.71 -11.13
CA TYR A 621 8.51 -17.13 -10.04
C TYR A 621 9.44 -16.27 -9.16
N HIS A 622 9.00 -15.07 -8.79
CA HIS A 622 9.79 -14.09 -8.04
C HIS A 622 9.13 -13.76 -6.70
N LYS A 623 9.95 -13.63 -5.65
CA LYS A 623 9.54 -13.12 -4.34
C LYS A 623 10.48 -11.97 -3.96
N PRO A 624 10.03 -10.70 -4.07
CA PRO A 624 10.86 -9.54 -3.79
C PRO A 624 10.98 -9.26 -2.29
N PHE A 625 12.15 -8.78 -1.86
CA PHE A 625 12.47 -8.30 -0.52
C PHE A 625 12.99 -6.85 -0.61
N PRO A 626 12.10 -5.85 -0.70
CA PRO A 626 12.48 -4.47 -1.01
C PRO A 626 13.46 -3.83 -0.03
N SER A 627 13.32 -4.10 1.27
CA SER A 627 14.21 -3.57 2.32
C SER A 627 15.66 -4.03 2.18
N LEU A 628 15.89 -5.19 1.54
CA LEU A 628 17.22 -5.71 1.24
C LEU A 628 17.67 -5.40 -0.19
N GLY A 629 16.81 -4.83 -1.03
CA GLY A 629 17.12 -4.59 -2.44
C GLY A 629 17.36 -5.87 -3.26
N ILE A 630 16.83 -7.01 -2.84
CA ILE A 630 17.00 -8.31 -3.51
C ILE A 630 15.65 -9.01 -3.77
N GLN A 631 15.67 -10.07 -4.57
CA GLN A 631 14.53 -10.97 -4.78
C GLN A 631 14.99 -12.42 -4.91
N ALA A 632 14.21 -13.35 -4.38
CA ALA A 632 14.36 -14.78 -4.65
C ALA A 632 13.69 -15.12 -5.98
N VAL A 633 14.31 -16.01 -6.74
CA VAL A 633 13.89 -16.45 -8.07
C VAL A 633 13.85 -17.97 -8.11
N ILE A 634 12.70 -18.54 -8.46
CA ILE A 634 12.56 -19.97 -8.74
C ILE A 634 12.41 -20.12 -10.25
N ASP A 635 13.37 -20.79 -10.88
CA ASP A 635 13.32 -21.16 -12.29
C ASP A 635 12.77 -22.58 -12.44
N PHE A 636 11.97 -22.78 -13.50
CA PHE A 636 11.35 -24.07 -13.81
C PHE A 636 11.36 -24.33 -15.33
N SER A 637 10.83 -25.48 -15.76
CA SER A 637 10.80 -25.89 -17.17
C SER A 637 10.07 -24.89 -18.08
N GLY A 638 9.00 -24.25 -17.59
CA GLY A 638 8.24 -23.22 -18.32
C GLY A 638 6.76 -23.55 -18.48
N SER A 639 5.96 -22.54 -18.81
CA SER A 639 4.53 -22.67 -19.13
C SER A 639 4.07 -21.51 -20.04
N MET A 640 3.03 -21.73 -20.85
CA MET A 640 2.47 -20.77 -21.80
C MET A 640 1.24 -20.04 -21.23
N LEU A 641 0.93 -18.84 -21.74
CA LEU A 641 -0.32 -18.14 -21.49
C LEU A 641 -1.35 -18.32 -22.64
N PRO A 642 -2.65 -18.53 -22.34
CA PRO A 642 -3.22 -18.75 -21.02
C PRO A 642 -2.71 -20.07 -20.40
N GLU A 643 -2.56 -20.09 -19.07
CA GLU A 643 -1.98 -21.25 -18.38
C GLU A 643 -2.89 -22.48 -18.50
N GLU A 644 -2.32 -23.57 -19.02
CA GLU A 644 -2.91 -24.90 -19.00
C GLU A 644 -2.17 -25.77 -17.95
N ASP A 645 -2.88 -26.73 -17.36
CA ASP A 645 -2.23 -27.67 -16.45
C ASP A 645 -1.46 -28.72 -17.25
N GLY A 646 -0.22 -28.98 -16.83
CA GLY A 646 0.68 -29.88 -17.52
C GLY A 646 1.93 -30.14 -16.70
N PRO A 647 2.71 -31.17 -17.06
CA PRO A 647 3.95 -31.50 -16.36
C PRO A 647 4.98 -30.39 -16.50
N CYS A 648 5.64 -30.06 -15.40
CA CYS A 648 6.74 -29.12 -15.33
C CYS A 648 7.78 -29.61 -14.31
N ALA A 649 9.00 -29.09 -14.38
CA ALA A 649 10.09 -29.46 -13.48
C ALA A 649 10.75 -28.23 -12.87
N LEU A 650 11.15 -28.32 -11.60
CA LEU A 650 11.99 -27.31 -10.95
C LEU A 650 13.41 -27.35 -11.53
N LYS A 651 14.06 -26.18 -11.61
CA LYS A 651 15.45 -26.04 -12.05
C LYS A 651 16.32 -25.52 -10.92
N GLU A 652 16.10 -24.30 -10.45
CA GLU A 652 16.97 -23.70 -9.45
C GLU A 652 16.23 -22.68 -8.58
N LEU A 653 16.80 -22.41 -7.39
CA LEU A 653 16.55 -21.21 -6.62
C LEU A 653 17.81 -20.32 -6.66
N SER A 654 17.63 -19.07 -7.02
CA SER A 654 18.71 -18.05 -7.02
C SER A 654 18.21 -16.73 -6.44
N PHE A 655 19.14 -15.81 -6.18
CA PHE A 655 18.83 -14.46 -5.74
C PHE A 655 19.38 -13.44 -6.72
N THR A 656 18.67 -12.33 -6.90
CA THR A 656 19.09 -11.24 -7.80
C THR A 656 18.80 -9.89 -7.16
N ALA A 657 19.53 -8.86 -7.57
CA ALA A 657 19.21 -7.49 -7.16
C ALA A 657 17.82 -7.07 -7.68
N LEU A 658 17.11 -6.27 -6.90
CA LEU A 658 15.81 -5.71 -7.26
C LEU A 658 16.00 -4.62 -8.34
N SER A 659 15.85 -5.00 -9.61
CA SER A 659 15.97 -4.07 -10.73
C SER A 659 14.77 -3.10 -10.80
N GLU A 660 15.02 -1.78 -10.76
CA GLU A 660 14.02 -0.74 -11.04
C GLU A 660 13.56 -0.77 -12.51
N SER A 661 14.48 -1.10 -13.43
CA SER A 661 14.21 -1.03 -14.88
C SER A 661 13.38 -2.20 -15.39
N GLY A 662 13.38 -3.37 -14.74
CA GLY A 662 12.58 -4.54 -15.15
C GLY A 662 12.83 -5.02 -16.58
N TYR A 663 13.98 -4.65 -17.17
CA TYR A 663 14.37 -4.98 -18.55
C TYR A 663 15.66 -5.81 -18.63
N SER A 664 16.20 -6.31 -17.52
CA SER A 664 17.27 -7.31 -17.62
C SER A 664 16.63 -8.67 -17.91
N TRP A 665 16.85 -9.19 -19.11
CA TRP A 665 16.41 -10.53 -19.54
C TRP A 665 16.93 -11.65 -18.63
N LEU A 666 18.06 -11.39 -17.95
CA LEU A 666 18.67 -12.18 -16.88
C LEU A 666 19.28 -11.20 -15.87
N PRO A 667 18.61 -10.85 -14.76
CA PRO A 667 19.26 -10.08 -13.71
C PRO A 667 20.42 -10.91 -13.14
N ALA A 668 21.57 -10.27 -12.92
CA ALA A 668 22.76 -10.96 -12.42
C ALA A 668 22.44 -11.63 -11.08
N LYS A 669 22.77 -12.92 -10.97
CA LYS A 669 22.70 -13.66 -9.72
C LYS A 669 23.68 -13.02 -8.72
N ILE A 670 23.25 -12.92 -7.47
CA ILE A 670 24.12 -12.50 -6.37
C ILE A 670 24.68 -13.74 -5.68
N ASP A 671 25.87 -13.60 -5.10
CA ASP A 671 26.52 -14.66 -4.32
C ASP A 671 25.61 -15.04 -3.13
N LEU A 672 25.36 -16.32 -2.92
CA LEU A 672 24.50 -16.81 -1.85
C LEU A 672 25.08 -16.50 -0.47
N ASP A 673 26.40 -16.32 -0.34
CA ASP A 673 27.04 -15.88 0.91
C ASP A 673 26.68 -14.42 1.27
N SER A 674 26.28 -13.61 0.27
CA SER A 674 25.80 -12.24 0.49
C SER A 674 24.32 -12.15 0.87
N VAL A 675 23.59 -13.28 0.83
CA VAL A 675 22.17 -13.36 1.21
C VAL A 675 22.07 -13.66 2.70
N PRO A 676 21.21 -12.96 3.48
CA PRO A 676 21.01 -13.29 4.89
C PRO A 676 20.72 -14.79 5.09
N ALA A 677 21.48 -15.45 5.96
CA ALA A 677 21.40 -16.91 6.12
C ALA A 677 20.00 -17.43 6.47
N VAL A 678 19.23 -16.64 7.23
CA VAL A 678 17.83 -16.95 7.55
C VAL A 678 16.97 -16.87 6.29
N LEU A 679 17.11 -15.80 5.49
CA LEU A 679 16.38 -15.66 4.23
C LEU A 679 16.66 -16.79 3.26
N LEU A 680 17.93 -17.18 3.11
CA LEU A 680 18.35 -18.29 2.26
C LEU A 680 17.72 -19.60 2.73
N THR A 681 17.79 -19.88 4.04
CA THR A 681 17.18 -21.05 4.66
C THR A 681 15.66 -21.10 4.44
N GLU A 682 14.98 -19.97 4.60
CA GLU A 682 13.52 -19.93 4.47
C GLU A 682 13.07 -20.05 3.00
N CYS A 683 13.80 -19.44 2.06
CA CYS A 683 13.56 -19.64 0.64
C CYS A 683 13.86 -21.08 0.18
N TYR A 684 14.89 -21.72 0.76
CA TYR A 684 15.16 -23.14 0.54
C TYR A 684 14.01 -24.03 1.02
N ASN A 685 13.49 -23.76 2.22
CA ASN A 685 12.35 -24.48 2.77
C ASN A 685 11.06 -24.23 1.96
N ASP A 686 10.89 -23.05 1.37
CA ASP A 686 9.82 -22.78 0.40
C ASP A 686 9.97 -23.67 -0.85
N LEU A 687 11.17 -23.76 -1.44
CA LEU A 687 11.44 -24.63 -2.60
C LEU A 687 11.18 -26.11 -2.27
N LYS A 688 11.63 -26.58 -1.09
CA LYS A 688 11.38 -27.94 -0.60
C LYS A 688 9.89 -28.25 -0.48
N GLN A 689 9.10 -27.31 0.04
CA GLN A 689 7.64 -27.45 0.12
C GLN A 689 6.97 -27.49 -1.25
N ILE A 690 7.49 -26.77 -2.25
CA ILE A 690 7.00 -26.82 -3.62
C ILE A 690 7.33 -28.19 -4.24
N ALA A 691 8.57 -28.66 -4.10
CA ALA A 691 9.02 -29.94 -4.62
C ALA A 691 8.19 -31.11 -4.05
N ALA A 692 7.77 -31.03 -2.78
CA ALA A 692 6.95 -32.04 -2.11
C ALA A 692 5.52 -32.19 -2.67
N GLU A 693 4.99 -31.20 -3.40
CA GLU A 693 3.69 -31.32 -4.09
C GLU A 693 3.77 -32.21 -5.35
N GLY A 694 4.99 -32.48 -5.80
CA GLY A 694 5.33 -33.20 -7.02
C GLY A 694 5.43 -34.71 -6.86
N SER A 695 5.86 -35.38 -7.94
CA SER A 695 6.18 -36.82 -7.95
C SER A 695 7.64 -37.13 -7.62
N GLY A 696 8.45 -36.11 -7.32
CA GLY A 696 9.89 -36.24 -7.08
C GLY A 696 10.73 -36.16 -8.35
N TYR A 697 12.03 -36.46 -8.20
CA TYR A 697 13.02 -36.44 -9.28
C TYR A 697 12.69 -37.42 -10.42
N LYS A 698 13.00 -37.03 -11.65
CA LYS A 698 12.93 -37.89 -12.84
C LYS A 698 14.20 -37.75 -13.69
N GLU A 699 14.83 -38.87 -14.03
CA GLU A 699 16.12 -38.94 -14.76
C GLU A 699 16.08 -38.31 -16.17
N ASN A 700 14.91 -38.28 -16.83
CA ASN A 700 14.69 -37.65 -18.14
C ASN A 700 13.50 -36.68 -18.07
N TRP A 701 13.58 -35.74 -17.14
CA TRP A 701 12.51 -34.78 -16.91
C TRP A 701 12.34 -33.80 -18.09
N GLU A 702 13.43 -33.49 -18.80
CA GLU A 702 13.43 -32.55 -19.94
C GLU A 702 12.49 -33.02 -21.05
N SER A 703 12.47 -34.32 -21.37
CA SER A 703 11.56 -34.89 -22.37
C SER A 703 10.10 -35.02 -21.88
N SER A 704 9.87 -34.75 -20.60
CA SER A 704 8.57 -34.90 -19.94
C SER A 704 7.85 -33.57 -19.74
N CYS A 705 8.54 -32.46 -20.00
CA CYS A 705 8.01 -31.12 -19.95
C CYS A 705 7.72 -30.63 -21.37
N LEU A 706 6.75 -29.73 -21.50
CA LEU A 706 6.41 -29.10 -22.79
C LEU A 706 7.50 -28.11 -23.27
N PHE A 707 8.32 -27.61 -22.34
CA PHE A 707 9.29 -26.52 -22.52
C PHE A 707 10.63 -26.84 -21.86
#